data_AF-A0A2S7QI17-F1
#
_entry.id   AF-A0A2S7QI17-F1
#
_cell.length_a   1.000
_cell.length_b   1.000
_cell.length_c   1.000
_cell.angle_alpha   90.00
_cell.angle_beta   90.00
_cell.angle_gamma   90.00
#
_symmetry.space_group_name_H-M   'P 1'
#
loop_
_entity.id
_entity.type
_entity.pdbx_description
1 polymer ?
#
loop_
_entity_poly.entity_id
_entity_poly.type
_entity_poly.pdbx_seq_one_letter_code
_entity_poly.pdbx_strand_id
1 'polypeptide(L)'
;MSAEKLLKEPYGSEKDLEGSGANLHFDIPPLGTSEDPSHLRTNQKISPSRKLQLIFFALLCCCLPFLWLLRPCSPEDVTDSYPDYHLVKHSAPVPAATPSSAVLEVFQVYQPVLTPKGVTDETAIDNGVEETTTIASTSEATSCKVLLMDHSFGYSYGMPFIGNYTPPSCKFNRVTMNFTVTSRGRQFDRLALMYFGDSEVWRTSTAEPTTNGIRWEYIKDMTEYLYFWNSPQTLIFDLGNLIDDTYTGFFNTTLTATFFTSQETVSPADLIIPISARHGSEDAVSVFTVPGDNATNTISFPQNANRAVFTVSACGQSAEEFWWGNVLSSDVSTFEPYDGTLYGYSPFREVQVLIDGTLAGVQWPFPVIFTGGVVPGLWRPIVGLDAFDLREHEIDITPWLPILCDGSEHTFEIRVAGISDDGNGSGTLTETVGSYWLVTGKIFVWLDPDTSVTTGSTPTILLPAPVISTSSVLTQNATGANETLTYTTNVQRTLSISSTVKTANGSSLSTWTQSLSVTNWGQYTEFGAIQINQHKTHGLDQSTGATYYKTDYTYPVWVNTTYIVLPGGNFTLDAAITRGMDLTVSGNSVFPSGLQPFAYLPASAPLVSGFSGSTLSTTQNGTAHYFGSPSAGTSSGYGSTGQVFTFGGADANSDAVDTELYYRDVQSVNSTIVRDVERLVGVELGSYSFPVEAVGSGVKSMGVVSAKAAIGRGKGSPKQSLVGGA
;
A
#
# COMPACT_ATOMS: atom_id res chain seq x y z
N MET A 1 6.96 27.55 38.14
CA MET A 1 7.37 26.43 39.03
C MET A 1 6.78 25.15 38.46
N SER A 2 7.45 24.01 38.63
CA SER A 2 7.24 22.72 37.94
C SER A 2 5.89 22.49 37.23
N ALA A 3 5.96 22.31 35.91
CA ALA A 3 4.95 21.58 35.14
C ALA A 3 5.33 20.08 35.16
N GLU A 4 5.08 19.41 36.29
CA GLU A 4 5.63 18.08 36.59
C GLU A 4 4.57 17.16 37.18
N LYS A 5 3.50 16.93 36.40
CA LYS A 5 2.48 15.87 36.58
C LYS A 5 1.44 15.95 35.46
N LEU A 6 1.67 15.30 34.32
CA LEU A 6 0.62 14.88 33.38
C LEU A 6 1.07 13.86 32.30
N LEU A 7 2.03 12.98 32.64
CA LEU A 7 2.31 11.78 31.86
C LEU A 7 2.28 10.55 32.77
N LYS A 8 1.17 9.80 32.70
CA LYS A 8 1.03 8.43 33.18
C LYS A 8 0.01 7.71 32.32
N GLU A 9 0.38 6.53 31.85
CA GLU A 9 -0.47 5.64 31.05
C GLU A 9 -1.69 5.16 31.84
N PRO A 10 -2.88 5.04 31.22
CA PRO A 10 -4.03 4.38 31.80
C PRO A 10 -4.00 2.86 31.54
N TYR A 11 -3.07 2.14 32.16
CA TYR A 11 -3.19 0.67 32.29
C TYR A 11 -4.32 0.34 33.27
N GLY A 12 -5.55 0.26 32.76
CA GLY A 12 -6.75 -0.08 33.53
C GLY A 12 -6.92 -1.59 33.71
N SER A 13 -7.10 -2.04 34.96
CA SER A 13 -7.47 -3.44 35.23
C SER A 13 -8.98 -3.61 35.24
N GLU A 14 -9.50 -4.54 34.44
CA GLU A 14 -10.92 -4.89 34.46
C GLU A 14 -11.38 -5.45 35.82
N LYS A 15 -12.62 -5.11 36.15
CA LYS A 15 -13.43 -5.78 37.17
C LYS A 15 -14.90 -5.73 36.76
N ASP A 16 -15.62 -6.76 37.20
CA ASP A 16 -16.98 -7.11 36.80
C ASP A 16 -18.01 -6.03 37.13
N LEU A 17 -19.09 -5.95 36.33
CA LEU A 17 -20.45 -5.70 36.82
C LEU A 17 -21.52 -6.11 35.78
N GLU A 18 -22.54 -6.83 36.24
CA GLU A 18 -23.69 -7.27 35.43
C GLU A 18 -24.87 -6.28 35.46
N GLY A 19 -25.77 -6.35 34.47
CA GLY A 19 -27.20 -6.52 34.79
C GLY A 19 -28.22 -5.48 34.29
N SER A 20 -29.23 -5.99 33.55
CA SER A 20 -30.55 -5.38 33.21
C SER A 20 -30.57 -4.15 32.26
N GLY A 21 -31.54 -3.97 31.34
CA GLY A 21 -32.55 -4.88 30.80
C GLY A 21 -34.03 -4.53 31.08
N ALA A 22 -34.78 -4.12 30.05
CA ALA A 22 -36.26 -4.06 30.02
C ALA A 22 -36.83 -4.00 28.58
N ASN A 23 -38.07 -4.48 28.37
CA ASN A 23 -38.80 -4.51 27.08
C ASN A 23 -39.85 -3.40 26.96
N LEU A 24 -40.37 -3.16 25.73
CA LEU A 24 -41.75 -2.80 25.32
C LEU A 24 -41.69 -2.26 23.86
N HIS A 25 -42.33 -2.75 22.77
CA HIS A 25 -43.45 -3.68 22.46
C HIS A 25 -44.83 -3.01 22.18
N PHE A 26 -45.51 -3.47 21.11
CA PHE A 26 -46.81 -3.02 20.53
C PHE A 26 -46.79 -1.66 19.77
N ASP A 27 -47.59 -1.39 18.71
CA ASP A 27 -48.55 -2.24 17.96
C ASP A 27 -48.81 -1.76 16.50
N ILE A 28 -49.61 -2.51 15.73
CA ILE A 28 -50.15 -2.21 14.36
C ILE A 28 -51.71 -2.34 14.39
N PRO A 29 -52.52 -2.26 13.29
CA PRO A 29 -52.45 -1.66 11.94
C PRO A 29 -53.70 -0.72 11.73
N PRO A 30 -54.61 -0.78 10.71
CA PRO A 30 -54.59 -1.14 9.27
C PRO A 30 -55.33 -0.13 8.32
N LEU A 31 -55.51 -0.53 7.03
CA LEU A 31 -56.43 -0.03 5.97
C LEU A 31 -56.02 1.23 5.15
N GLY A 32 -56.26 1.29 3.83
CA GLY A 32 -56.68 0.21 2.91
C GLY A 32 -57.18 0.61 1.50
N THR A 33 -57.28 -0.42 0.63
CA THR A 33 -58.20 -0.60 -0.52
C THR A 33 -58.18 0.28 -1.79
N SER A 34 -58.36 -0.40 -2.95
CA SER A 34 -58.97 0.04 -4.23
C SER A 34 -58.18 1.00 -5.15
N GLU A 35 -58.30 0.97 -6.49
CA GLU A 35 -58.85 -0.04 -7.44
C GLU A 35 -58.26 0.15 -8.87
N ASP A 36 -58.40 -0.86 -9.74
CA ASP A 36 -58.15 -0.82 -11.20
C ASP A 36 -59.42 -0.23 -11.92
N PRO A 37 -59.65 -0.17 -13.27
CA PRO A 37 -58.86 -0.67 -14.40
C PRO A 37 -58.83 0.18 -15.71
N SER A 38 -58.24 -0.42 -16.77
CA SER A 38 -58.66 -0.30 -18.19
C SER A 38 -58.14 0.90 -19.03
N HIS A 39 -57.97 0.85 -20.37
CA HIS A 39 -58.07 -0.26 -21.36
C HIS A 39 -57.48 0.11 -22.75
N LEU A 40 -57.29 -0.91 -23.63
CA LEU A 40 -57.19 -0.86 -25.13
C LEU A 40 -55.92 -0.21 -25.76
N ARG A 41 -55.05 -0.95 -26.50
CA ARG A 41 -55.09 -1.38 -27.95
C ARG A 41 -54.75 -0.26 -28.98
N THR A 42 -54.03 -0.43 -30.11
CA THR A 42 -53.39 -1.62 -30.75
C THR A 42 -52.38 -1.29 -31.90
N ASN A 43 -51.37 -2.18 -32.07
CA ASN A 43 -50.84 -2.76 -33.34
C ASN A 43 -49.90 -2.06 -34.36
N GLN A 44 -49.05 -2.94 -34.94
CA GLN A 44 -48.31 -2.93 -36.23
C GLN A 44 -47.11 -1.97 -36.36
N LYS A 45 -45.86 -2.45 -36.51
CA LYS A 45 -45.19 -3.36 -37.50
C LYS A 45 -44.72 -2.63 -38.77
N ILE A 46 -43.42 -2.74 -39.09
CA ILE A 46 -42.84 -3.28 -40.36
C ILE A 46 -41.30 -3.18 -40.35
N SER A 47 -40.61 -4.13 -41.00
CA SER A 47 -39.15 -4.23 -41.27
C SER A 47 -38.99 -4.59 -42.79
N PRO A 48 -37.84 -5.02 -43.40
CA PRO A 48 -36.48 -5.34 -42.89
C PRO A 48 -35.27 -5.00 -43.83
N SER A 49 -34.06 -5.47 -43.44
CA SER A 49 -32.92 -5.89 -44.32
C SER A 49 -32.11 -4.79 -45.05
N ARG A 50 -30.87 -4.98 -45.55
CA ARG A 50 -29.88 -6.10 -45.68
C ARG A 50 -28.44 -5.48 -45.67
N LYS A 51 -27.27 -6.07 -46.00
CA LYS A 51 -26.82 -7.25 -46.78
C LYS A 51 -25.48 -7.82 -46.23
N LEU A 52 -24.54 -8.25 -47.10
CA LEU A 52 -23.24 -8.94 -46.84
C LEU A 52 -22.40 -8.98 -48.13
N GLN A 53 -21.04 -8.95 -48.07
CA GLN A 53 -20.13 -9.70 -48.98
C GLN A 53 -18.62 -9.68 -48.60
N LEU A 54 -17.87 -10.71 -49.03
CA LEU A 54 -16.40 -10.92 -48.90
C LEU A 54 -15.75 -11.14 -50.28
N ILE A 55 -14.43 -10.93 -50.42
CA ILE A 55 -13.53 -11.47 -51.49
C ILE A 55 -12.14 -11.84 -50.88
N PHE A 56 -11.34 -12.70 -51.54
CA PHE A 56 -10.11 -13.37 -51.03
C PHE A 56 -9.07 -13.65 -52.18
N PHE A 57 -7.89 -14.25 -51.86
CA PHE A 57 -6.75 -14.71 -52.74
C PHE A 57 -5.67 -13.65 -53.16
N ALA A 58 -4.33 -13.87 -53.26
CA ALA A 58 -3.36 -15.01 -53.23
C ALA A 58 -3.02 -15.72 -54.59
N LEU A 59 -1.80 -16.20 -54.95
CA LEU A 59 -0.43 -16.21 -54.34
C LEU A 59 0.69 -16.72 -55.35
N LEU A 60 1.98 -16.75 -54.91
CA LEU A 60 3.11 -17.68 -55.27
C LEU A 60 4.03 -17.54 -56.52
N CYS A 61 5.28 -18.07 -56.37
CA CYS A 61 6.26 -18.63 -57.36
C CYS A 61 7.15 -17.72 -58.28
N CYS A 62 8.35 -18.12 -58.80
CA CYS A 62 9.49 -18.96 -58.31
C CYS A 62 10.70 -19.05 -59.33
N CYS A 63 11.88 -19.51 -58.86
CA CYS A 63 13.04 -20.16 -59.59
C CYS A 63 14.10 -19.39 -60.44
N LEU A 64 15.35 -19.29 -59.89
CA LEU A 64 16.68 -19.87 -60.31
C LEU A 64 17.06 -20.11 -61.81
N PRO A 65 18.38 -20.17 -62.24
CA PRO A 65 19.56 -20.67 -61.48
C PRO A 65 20.98 -20.02 -61.69
N PHE A 66 21.95 -20.50 -60.87
CA PHE A 66 23.43 -20.71 -61.00
C PHE A 66 24.20 -20.42 -62.33
N LEU A 67 25.54 -20.23 -62.42
CA LEU A 67 26.72 -20.53 -61.55
C LEU A 67 27.98 -19.73 -62.01
N TRP A 68 28.87 -19.21 -61.12
CA TRP A 68 30.37 -19.31 -61.21
C TRP A 68 31.18 -18.52 -60.14
N LEU A 69 32.36 -19.07 -59.82
CA LEU A 69 33.50 -18.55 -59.02
C LEU A 69 33.38 -18.41 -57.49
N LEU A 70 34.55 -18.56 -56.85
CA LEU A 70 34.75 -18.80 -55.42
C LEU A 70 35.70 -17.76 -54.81
N ARG A 71 35.33 -17.21 -53.65
CA ARG A 71 36.17 -17.04 -52.44
C ARG A 71 35.33 -16.58 -51.25
N PRO A 72 35.72 -16.87 -50.00
CA PRO A 72 34.92 -16.52 -48.83
C PRO A 72 35.09 -15.03 -48.48
N CYS A 73 33.97 -14.34 -48.25
CA CYS A 73 33.95 -13.21 -47.32
C CYS A 73 33.70 -13.75 -45.90
N SER A 74 34.15 -12.99 -44.90
CA SER A 74 33.61 -13.09 -43.54
C SER A 74 32.09 -12.81 -43.55
N PRO A 75 31.33 -13.18 -42.50
CA PRO A 75 30.09 -12.47 -42.23
C PRO A 75 30.41 -10.96 -42.17
N GLU A 76 29.67 -10.16 -42.93
CA GLU A 76 29.64 -8.72 -42.71
C GLU A 76 28.90 -8.48 -41.39
N ASP A 77 29.45 -7.62 -40.53
CA ASP A 77 28.70 -7.09 -39.40
C ASP A 77 27.50 -6.32 -39.96
N VAL A 78 26.31 -6.92 -39.87
CA VAL A 78 25.06 -6.17 -39.94
C VAL A 78 25.06 -5.29 -38.70
N THR A 79 25.55 -4.06 -38.86
CA THR A 79 25.46 -3.04 -37.83
C THR A 79 23.99 -2.66 -37.70
N ASP A 80 23.26 -3.41 -36.87
CA ASP A 80 22.00 -2.96 -36.29
C ASP A 80 22.30 -1.62 -35.62
N SER A 81 21.82 -0.55 -36.25
CA SER A 81 21.92 0.79 -35.69
C SER A 81 20.86 0.94 -34.62
N TYR A 82 21.11 0.29 -33.46
CA TYR A 82 20.42 0.61 -32.22
C TYR A 82 20.47 2.13 -32.02
N PRO A 83 19.36 2.77 -31.60
CA PRO A 83 19.36 4.20 -31.33
C PRO A 83 20.40 4.50 -30.25
N ASP A 84 21.16 5.57 -30.42
CA ASP A 84 22.22 5.98 -29.50
C ASP A 84 21.59 6.41 -28.16
N TYR A 85 21.47 5.46 -27.23
CA TYR A 85 20.77 5.67 -25.97
C TYR A 85 21.60 6.59 -25.07
N HIS A 86 21.09 7.78 -24.77
CA HIS A 86 21.57 8.61 -23.66
C HIS A 86 21.13 8.01 -22.30
N LEU A 87 21.61 6.80 -21.99
CA LEU A 87 21.61 6.24 -20.63
C LEU A 87 22.69 6.96 -19.82
N VAL A 88 22.31 7.61 -18.73
CA VAL A 88 23.18 8.59 -18.04
C VAL A 88 23.75 8.06 -16.72
N LYS A 89 23.72 6.73 -16.50
CA LYS A 89 24.21 6.10 -15.26
C LYS A 89 25.67 6.45 -14.93
N HIS A 90 26.51 6.73 -15.94
CA HIS A 90 27.93 7.11 -15.75
C HIS A 90 28.28 8.55 -16.17
N SER A 91 27.30 9.42 -16.43
CA SER A 91 27.53 10.78 -16.96
C SER A 91 26.91 11.91 -16.11
N ALA A 92 26.34 11.57 -14.96
CA ALA A 92 25.93 12.55 -13.95
C ALA A 92 27.15 13.24 -13.28
N PRO A 93 27.13 14.57 -13.05
CA PRO A 93 28.09 15.22 -12.17
C PRO A 93 27.93 14.73 -10.73
N VAL A 94 29.05 14.41 -10.06
CA VAL A 94 29.07 13.97 -8.65
C VAL A 94 28.24 14.92 -7.77
N PRO A 95 27.33 14.40 -6.91
CA PRO A 95 26.51 15.22 -6.04
C PRO A 95 27.33 16.18 -5.15
N ALA A 96 26.71 17.31 -4.78
CA ALA A 96 27.35 18.34 -3.95
C ALA A 96 27.63 17.91 -2.50
N ALA A 97 27.21 16.69 -2.12
CA ALA A 97 27.67 15.98 -0.95
C ALA A 97 28.15 14.59 -1.39
N THR A 98 29.43 14.29 -1.18
CA THR A 98 29.98 12.94 -1.42
C THR A 98 29.38 11.96 -0.39
N PRO A 99 28.88 10.78 -0.79
CA PRO A 99 28.46 9.76 0.17
C PRO A 99 29.60 9.43 1.13
N SER A 100 29.35 9.55 2.43
CA SER A 100 30.32 9.18 3.44
C SER A 100 30.20 7.69 3.71
N SER A 101 31.32 6.96 3.66
CA SER A 101 31.40 5.53 4.06
C SER A 101 31.15 5.26 5.56
N ALA A 102 30.55 6.23 6.27
CA ALA A 102 30.12 6.16 7.66
C ALA A 102 28.58 6.07 7.81
N VAL A 103 27.81 6.15 6.73
CA VAL A 103 26.34 6.10 6.74
C VAL A 103 25.85 5.01 5.77
N LEU A 104 24.77 4.31 6.15
CA LEU A 104 24.11 3.34 5.29
C LEU A 104 23.00 4.03 4.49
N GLU A 105 23.08 4.06 3.17
CA GLU A 105 21.91 4.39 2.34
C GLU A 105 20.91 3.23 2.41
N VAL A 106 19.63 3.55 2.61
CA VAL A 106 18.51 2.63 2.77
C VAL A 106 17.42 3.05 1.78
N PHE A 107 16.75 2.10 1.14
CA PHE A 107 15.92 2.36 -0.04
C PHE A 107 14.72 1.41 -0.12
N GLN A 108 13.67 1.86 -0.82
CA GLN A 108 12.59 1.01 -1.30
C GLN A 108 12.84 0.70 -2.78
N VAL A 109 12.47 -0.48 -3.26
CA VAL A 109 12.40 -0.75 -4.71
C VAL A 109 11.00 -0.42 -5.20
N TYR A 110 10.91 0.50 -6.15
CA TYR A 110 9.68 0.97 -6.80
C TYR A 110 9.96 1.26 -8.29
N GLN A 111 8.92 1.54 -9.07
CA GLN A 111 9.10 1.95 -10.47
C GLN A 111 9.65 3.39 -10.57
N PRO A 112 10.54 3.70 -11.54
CA PRO A 112 11.09 5.03 -11.73
C PRO A 112 10.05 6.14 -11.84
N VAL A 113 10.42 7.36 -11.46
CA VAL A 113 9.54 8.54 -11.44
C VAL A 113 10.03 9.60 -12.44
N LEU A 114 9.08 10.29 -13.08
CA LEU A 114 9.37 11.40 -13.99
C LEU A 114 9.72 12.67 -13.20
N THR A 115 10.92 13.19 -13.38
CA THR A 115 11.34 14.50 -12.84
C THR A 115 11.70 15.47 -13.99
N PRO A 116 11.95 16.77 -13.74
CA PRO A 116 12.24 17.73 -14.81
C PRO A 116 13.46 17.40 -15.68
N LYS A 117 14.37 16.55 -15.20
CA LYS A 117 15.55 16.08 -15.94
C LYS A 117 15.29 14.84 -16.79
N GLY A 118 14.24 14.09 -16.49
CA GLY A 118 13.91 12.81 -17.13
C GLY A 118 13.52 11.73 -16.14
N VAL A 119 13.72 10.48 -16.54
CA VAL A 119 13.39 9.30 -15.74
C VAL A 119 14.42 9.16 -14.61
N THR A 120 13.93 9.11 -13.37
CA THR A 120 14.74 9.17 -12.14
C THR A 120 14.42 7.97 -11.25
N ASP A 121 15.45 7.38 -10.66
CA ASP A 121 15.39 6.15 -9.87
C ASP A 121 16.49 6.13 -8.80
N GLU A 122 16.35 5.29 -7.77
CA GLU A 122 17.40 4.97 -6.80
C GLU A 122 18.19 3.76 -7.30
N THR A 123 19.50 3.91 -7.53
CA THR A 123 20.31 2.90 -8.24
C THR A 123 21.66 2.64 -7.57
N ALA A 124 22.12 1.39 -7.58
CA ALA A 124 23.46 1.02 -7.11
C ALA A 124 24.54 1.56 -8.03
N ILE A 125 25.44 2.40 -7.51
CA ILE A 125 26.65 2.87 -8.21
C ILE A 125 27.82 1.88 -8.04
N ASP A 126 28.91 2.06 -8.78
CA ASP A 126 30.08 1.14 -8.87
C ASP A 126 30.69 0.66 -7.54
N ASN A 127 30.41 1.31 -6.41
CA ASN A 127 30.91 0.97 -5.08
C ASN A 127 29.90 0.20 -4.18
N GLY A 128 28.65 0.01 -4.63
CA GLY A 128 27.58 -0.66 -3.87
C GLY A 128 26.76 0.28 -2.95
N VAL A 129 26.82 1.58 -3.17
CA VAL A 129 25.98 2.60 -2.54
C VAL A 129 24.84 2.97 -3.48
N GLU A 130 23.64 3.17 -2.94
CA GLU A 130 22.48 3.68 -3.69
C GLU A 130 22.57 5.21 -3.85
N GLU A 131 22.34 5.73 -5.06
CA GLU A 131 22.10 7.16 -5.29
C GLU A 131 20.84 7.37 -6.14
N THR A 132 20.04 8.37 -5.77
CA THR A 132 18.89 8.82 -6.57
C THR A 132 19.38 9.61 -7.78
N THR A 133 19.26 9.05 -8.99
CA THR A 133 19.84 9.61 -10.22
C THR A 133 18.88 9.62 -11.41
N THR A 134 19.15 10.47 -12.39
CA THR A 134 18.43 10.49 -13.67
C THR A 134 18.99 9.40 -14.58
N ILE A 135 18.45 8.19 -14.48
CA ILE A 135 18.87 7.00 -15.26
C ILE A 135 18.73 7.21 -16.77
N ALA A 136 17.74 8.00 -17.23
CA ALA A 136 17.60 8.39 -18.63
C ALA A 136 17.07 9.83 -18.77
N SER A 137 17.89 10.71 -19.35
CA SER A 137 17.58 12.14 -19.46
C SER A 137 16.62 12.46 -20.61
N THR A 138 15.77 13.46 -20.38
CA THR A 138 14.86 14.04 -21.38
C THR A 138 15.29 15.47 -21.74
N SER A 139 14.54 16.16 -22.61
CA SER A 139 14.64 17.62 -22.70
C SER A 139 14.29 18.24 -21.34
N GLU A 140 15.22 18.99 -20.74
CA GLU A 140 15.04 19.54 -19.38
C GLU A 140 13.81 20.47 -19.32
N ALA A 141 12.86 20.12 -18.47
CA ALA A 141 11.62 20.88 -18.30
C ALA A 141 11.83 22.08 -17.38
N THR A 142 11.36 23.26 -17.81
CA THR A 142 11.29 24.45 -16.94
C THR A 142 10.51 24.10 -15.67
N SER A 143 11.13 24.32 -14.52
CA SER A 143 10.61 23.87 -13.23
C SER A 143 10.88 24.86 -12.10
N CYS A 144 10.11 24.75 -11.02
CA CYS A 144 10.38 25.38 -9.73
C CYS A 144 10.59 24.31 -8.66
N LYS A 145 11.40 24.61 -7.64
CA LYS A 145 11.50 23.79 -6.43
C LYS A 145 11.10 24.62 -5.21
N VAL A 146 10.25 24.05 -4.35
CA VAL A 146 9.77 24.64 -3.10
C VAL A 146 10.23 23.74 -1.95
N LEU A 147 10.76 24.35 -0.89
CA LEU A 147 11.00 23.67 0.39
C LEU A 147 9.69 23.63 1.17
N LEU A 148 9.20 22.44 1.48
CA LEU A 148 7.96 22.23 2.24
C LEU A 148 8.24 22.08 3.73
N MET A 149 9.31 21.37 4.07
CA MET A 149 9.74 21.13 5.45
C MET A 149 11.26 20.95 5.50
N ASP A 150 11.89 21.53 6.51
CA ASP A 150 13.24 21.18 6.97
C ASP A 150 13.16 21.09 8.50
N HIS A 151 13.21 19.87 9.04
CA HIS A 151 12.82 19.62 10.45
C HIS A 151 13.54 18.41 11.06
N SER A 152 13.68 18.41 12.40
CA SER A 152 14.31 17.33 13.16
C SER A 152 13.34 16.76 14.20
N PHE A 153 12.74 15.61 13.88
CA PHE A 153 11.78 14.93 14.74
C PHE A 153 12.52 14.12 15.81
N GLY A 154 12.51 14.64 17.05
CA GLY A 154 13.09 13.99 18.23
C GLY A 154 12.07 13.80 19.36
N TYR A 155 11.53 14.90 19.87
CA TYR A 155 10.47 14.92 20.89
C TYR A 155 9.19 15.45 20.24
N SER A 156 8.55 14.65 19.37
CA SER A 156 7.50 15.11 18.45
C SER A 156 6.16 14.39 18.59
N TYR A 157 6.01 13.46 19.54
CA TYR A 157 4.70 12.86 19.85
C TYR A 157 3.63 13.93 20.15
N GLY A 158 2.56 13.95 19.34
CA GLY A 158 1.48 14.93 19.46
C GLY A 158 1.87 16.36 19.09
N MET A 159 3.01 16.55 18.42
CA MET A 159 3.54 17.84 17.98
C MET A 159 4.07 17.72 16.54
N PRO A 160 3.17 17.67 15.54
CA PRO A 160 3.55 17.61 14.13
C PRO A 160 4.28 18.89 13.68
N PHE A 161 5.00 18.81 12.56
CA PHE A 161 5.49 19.99 11.87
C PHE A 161 4.34 20.70 11.15
N ILE A 162 4.26 22.02 11.31
CA ILE A 162 3.26 22.88 10.66
C ILE A 162 3.98 23.86 9.72
N GLY A 163 3.66 23.77 8.44
CA GLY A 163 4.18 24.62 7.38
C GLY A 163 3.06 25.35 6.63
N ASN A 164 3.37 26.51 6.06
CA ASN A 164 2.47 27.21 5.15
C ASN A 164 2.96 27.03 3.71
N TYR A 165 2.20 26.30 2.89
CA TYR A 165 2.45 26.18 1.45
C TYR A 165 1.76 27.32 0.69
N THR A 166 2.47 27.87 -0.30
CA THR A 166 1.92 28.82 -1.28
C THR A 166 2.35 28.41 -2.69
N PRO A 167 1.45 28.40 -3.69
CA PRO A 167 1.78 28.00 -5.05
C PRO A 167 2.93 28.81 -5.67
N PRO A 168 3.87 28.17 -6.39
CA PRO A 168 4.95 28.87 -7.09
C PRO A 168 4.42 29.64 -8.31
N SER A 169 5.15 30.67 -8.75
CA SER A 169 4.74 31.54 -9.85
C SER A 169 4.99 30.99 -11.26
N CYS A 170 5.59 29.80 -11.38
CA CYS A 170 5.75 29.12 -12.66
C CYS A 170 4.50 28.29 -13.01
N LYS A 171 4.35 27.97 -14.29
CA LYS A 171 3.32 27.03 -14.75
C LYS A 171 3.75 25.60 -14.43
N PHE A 172 2.79 24.77 -14.03
CA PHE A 172 2.99 23.34 -13.86
C PHE A 172 1.71 22.58 -14.23
N ASN A 173 1.87 21.33 -14.64
CA ASN A 173 0.81 20.31 -14.67
C ASN A 173 1.29 18.98 -14.06
N ARG A 174 2.49 18.97 -13.45
CA ARG A 174 3.03 17.88 -12.63
C ARG A 174 3.71 18.42 -11.39
N VAL A 175 3.63 17.66 -10.31
CA VAL A 175 4.34 17.91 -9.06
C VAL A 175 4.93 16.61 -8.54
N THR A 176 6.24 16.57 -8.32
CA THR A 176 6.90 15.48 -7.59
C THR A 176 7.41 15.96 -6.25
N MET A 177 7.18 15.18 -5.19
CA MET A 177 7.86 15.38 -3.91
C MET A 177 9.12 14.52 -3.85
N ASN A 178 10.10 15.05 -3.11
CA ASN A 178 11.33 14.37 -2.73
C ASN A 178 11.49 14.56 -1.22
N PHE A 179 11.55 13.44 -0.49
CA PHE A 179 11.79 13.39 0.94
C PHE A 179 13.15 12.77 1.20
N THR A 180 14.10 13.55 1.74
CA THR A 180 15.38 13.04 2.22
C THR A 180 15.34 12.95 3.74
N VAL A 181 15.79 11.83 4.30
CA VAL A 181 15.85 11.61 5.76
C VAL A 181 17.23 11.10 6.16
N THR A 182 17.74 11.57 7.30
CA THR A 182 18.90 10.98 7.98
C THR A 182 18.57 10.70 9.44
N SER A 183 19.05 9.59 9.97
CA SER A 183 18.85 9.20 11.38
C SER A 183 20.04 8.38 11.88
N ARG A 184 20.39 8.51 13.16
CA ARG A 184 21.57 7.85 13.74
C ARG A 184 21.37 7.52 15.20
N GLY A 185 21.81 6.32 15.61
CA GLY A 185 21.69 5.80 16.96
C GLY A 185 20.75 4.61 16.96
N ARG A 186 19.86 4.57 17.95
CA ARG A 186 18.78 3.57 18.05
C ARG A 186 17.42 4.26 17.97
N GLN A 187 16.55 3.77 17.11
CA GLN A 187 15.13 4.14 17.02
C GLN A 187 14.40 2.99 16.34
N PHE A 188 13.12 2.80 16.63
CA PHE A 188 12.25 1.93 15.82
C PHE A 188 11.76 2.69 14.58
N ASP A 189 11.08 1.99 13.67
CA ASP A 189 10.34 2.66 12.61
C ASP A 189 9.19 3.49 13.19
N ARG A 190 8.90 4.61 12.54
CA ARG A 190 7.87 5.58 12.90
C ARG A 190 6.98 5.78 11.70
N LEU A 191 5.70 5.51 11.85
CA LEU A 191 4.70 5.96 10.88
C LEU A 191 4.65 7.50 10.88
N ALA A 192 4.53 8.08 9.69
CA ALA A 192 4.39 9.50 9.44
C ALA A 192 3.25 9.77 8.45
N LEU A 193 2.54 10.88 8.65
CA LEU A 193 1.34 11.24 7.91
C LEU A 193 1.42 12.71 7.50
N MET A 194 1.23 12.97 6.20
CA MET A 194 1.22 14.32 5.63
C MET A 194 -0.18 14.71 5.16
N TYR A 195 -0.60 15.93 5.51
CA TYR A 195 -1.89 16.50 5.16
C TYR A 195 -1.76 17.86 4.46
N PHE A 196 -2.74 18.17 3.61
CA PHE A 196 -3.13 19.54 3.29
C PHE A 196 -4.48 19.84 3.96
N GLY A 197 -4.46 20.71 4.98
CA GLY A 197 -5.57 20.91 5.90
C GLY A 197 -6.00 19.58 6.55
N ASP A 198 -7.26 19.21 6.38
CA ASP A 198 -7.82 17.96 6.91
C ASP A 198 -7.57 16.73 6.00
N SER A 199 -6.95 16.91 4.82
CA SER A 199 -6.83 15.86 3.79
C SER A 199 -5.46 15.20 3.83
N GLU A 200 -5.42 13.91 4.19
CA GLU A 200 -4.19 13.10 4.08
C GLU A 200 -3.80 12.95 2.60
N VAL A 201 -2.54 13.23 2.28
CA VAL A 201 -2.01 13.14 0.91
C VAL A 201 -0.83 12.17 0.78
N TRP A 202 -0.22 11.76 1.89
CA TRP A 202 0.83 10.73 1.92
C TRP A 202 0.96 10.10 3.31
N ARG A 203 1.21 8.79 3.34
CA ARG A 203 1.51 8.00 4.54
C ARG A 203 2.74 7.15 4.30
N THR A 204 3.68 7.16 5.25
CA THR A 204 5.02 6.57 5.11
C THR A 204 5.50 6.03 6.45
N SER A 205 6.47 5.11 6.47
CA SER A 205 7.17 4.68 7.69
C SER A 205 8.69 4.80 7.54
N THR A 206 9.35 5.33 8.55
CA THR A 206 10.81 5.57 8.50
C THR A 206 11.61 4.27 8.49
N ALA A 207 12.72 4.24 7.76
CA ALA A 207 13.78 3.25 7.99
C ALA A 207 14.36 3.34 9.43
N GLU A 208 14.55 2.19 10.10
CA GLU A 208 15.24 2.14 11.38
C GLU A 208 16.75 2.48 11.26
N PRO A 209 17.30 3.40 12.06
CA PRO A 209 18.71 3.78 12.00
C PRO A 209 19.69 2.68 12.42
N THR A 210 20.98 2.96 12.19
CA THR A 210 22.12 2.25 12.78
C THR A 210 22.92 3.19 13.69
N THR A 211 23.82 2.64 14.51
CA THR A 211 24.75 3.40 15.36
C THR A 211 25.72 4.28 14.57
N ASN A 212 26.02 3.90 13.32
CA ASN A 212 26.85 4.67 12.39
C ASN A 212 26.02 5.77 11.70
N GLY A 213 24.80 5.41 11.30
CA GLY A 213 23.80 6.28 10.68
C GLY A 213 23.07 5.55 9.55
N ILE A 214 21.92 6.09 9.18
CA ILE A 214 21.26 5.85 7.90
C ILE A 214 20.99 7.18 7.18
N ARG A 215 20.88 7.08 5.87
CA ARG A 215 20.17 8.03 5.01
C ARG A 215 19.18 7.25 4.16
N TRP A 216 18.08 7.89 3.78
CA TRP A 216 17.21 7.42 2.71
C TRP A 216 16.61 8.60 1.95
N GLU A 217 16.20 8.34 0.73
CA GLU A 217 15.44 9.26 -0.12
C GLU A 217 14.14 8.56 -0.54
N TYR A 218 13.15 9.33 -0.99
CA TYR A 218 12.00 8.79 -1.72
C TYR A 218 11.43 9.87 -2.63
N ILE A 219 11.17 9.52 -3.90
CA ILE A 219 10.51 10.40 -4.86
C ILE A 219 9.08 9.90 -5.11
N LYS A 220 8.09 10.77 -4.88
CA LYS A 220 6.67 10.48 -5.10
C LYS A 220 6.09 11.44 -6.14
N ASP A 221 5.37 10.92 -7.14
CA ASP A 221 4.47 11.75 -7.97
C ASP A 221 3.24 12.12 -7.13
N MET A 222 2.90 13.40 -7.11
CA MET A 222 1.82 14.01 -6.32
C MET A 222 0.83 14.77 -7.21
N THR A 223 0.84 14.49 -8.52
CA THR A 223 0.06 15.23 -9.53
C THR A 223 -1.46 15.02 -9.42
N GLU A 224 -1.92 13.93 -8.80
CA GLU A 224 -3.32 13.72 -8.42
C GLU A 224 -3.85 14.81 -7.46
N TYR A 225 -2.96 15.41 -6.66
CA TYR A 225 -3.27 16.47 -5.68
C TYR A 225 -3.23 17.89 -6.25
N LEU A 226 -3.28 18.07 -7.58
CA LEU A 226 -3.25 19.39 -8.23
C LEU A 226 -4.29 20.38 -7.69
N TYR A 227 -5.43 19.92 -7.18
CA TYR A 227 -6.41 20.73 -6.44
C TYR A 227 -5.76 21.53 -5.28
N PHE A 228 -5.01 20.85 -4.41
CA PHE A 228 -4.27 21.48 -3.31
C PHE A 228 -3.08 22.30 -3.81
N TRP A 229 -2.30 21.77 -4.77
CA TRP A 229 -1.10 22.46 -5.27
C TRP A 229 -1.37 23.81 -5.93
N ASN A 230 -2.57 24.06 -6.45
CA ASN A 230 -2.97 25.33 -7.07
C ASN A 230 -3.47 26.39 -6.07
N SER A 231 -3.53 26.09 -4.77
CA SER A 231 -4.01 27.01 -3.73
C SER A 231 -3.05 27.06 -2.51
N PRO A 232 -3.07 28.10 -1.67
CA PRO A 232 -2.36 28.09 -0.40
C PRO A 232 -2.92 27.02 0.55
N GLN A 233 -2.07 26.33 1.30
CA GLN A 233 -2.44 25.22 2.17
C GLN A 233 -1.67 25.24 3.49
N THR A 234 -2.32 24.86 4.59
CA THR A 234 -1.60 24.41 5.79
C THR A 234 -1.08 23.00 5.51
N LEU A 235 0.24 22.84 5.51
CA LEU A 235 0.92 21.55 5.45
C LEU A 235 1.14 21.07 6.89
N ILE A 236 0.58 19.90 7.21
CA ILE A 236 0.77 19.24 8.51
C ILE A 236 1.55 17.96 8.23
N PHE A 237 2.70 17.78 8.87
CA PHE A 237 3.51 16.57 8.74
C PHE A 237 3.78 15.99 10.13
N ASP A 238 3.08 14.91 10.48
CA ASP A 238 3.29 14.19 11.72
C ASP A 238 4.35 13.10 11.57
N LEU A 239 5.20 12.98 12.58
CA LEU A 239 6.15 11.89 12.77
C LEU A 239 6.41 11.81 14.28
N GLY A 240 5.56 11.05 14.97
CA GLY A 240 5.62 10.90 16.43
C GLY A 240 6.88 10.17 16.89
N ASN A 241 7.87 10.92 17.37
CA ASN A 241 9.14 10.39 17.85
C ASN A 241 9.39 10.74 19.33
N LEU A 242 10.21 9.91 19.99
CA LEU A 242 10.69 10.10 21.35
C LEU A 242 12.20 9.86 21.42
N ILE A 243 12.88 10.64 22.27
CA ILE A 243 14.29 10.48 22.62
C ILE A 243 14.43 10.25 24.13
N ASP A 244 15.23 9.26 24.52
CA ASP A 244 15.63 8.95 25.89
C ASP A 244 16.99 8.20 25.90
N ASP A 245 17.39 7.62 27.04
CA ASP A 245 18.64 6.85 27.18
C ASP A 245 18.69 5.57 26.32
N THR A 246 17.55 5.12 25.78
CA THR A 246 17.37 3.94 24.92
C THR A 246 17.19 4.34 23.46
N TYR A 247 16.29 5.28 23.20
CA TYR A 247 15.93 5.78 21.87
C TYR A 247 16.68 7.08 21.61
N THR A 248 17.69 7.02 20.73
CA THR A 248 18.65 8.10 20.48
C THR A 248 18.59 8.65 19.05
N GLY A 249 17.84 8.01 18.16
CA GLY A 249 17.69 8.43 16.77
C GLY A 249 16.66 9.55 16.59
N PHE A 250 17.15 10.76 16.32
CA PHE A 250 16.39 11.84 15.71
C PHE A 250 16.25 11.57 14.21
N PHE A 251 15.08 11.84 13.63
CA PHE A 251 14.91 11.88 12.17
C PHE A 251 15.07 13.32 11.69
N ASN A 252 16.20 13.63 11.06
CA ASN A 252 16.38 14.90 10.36
C ASN A 252 15.85 14.74 8.94
N THR A 253 14.92 15.60 8.55
CA THR A 253 14.06 15.43 7.39
C THR A 253 14.05 16.70 6.55
N THR A 254 14.15 16.55 5.23
CA THR A 254 13.99 17.65 4.27
C THR A 254 13.00 17.20 3.20
N LEU A 255 11.84 17.85 3.15
CA LEU A 255 10.78 17.61 2.16
C LEU A 255 10.72 18.76 1.16
N THR A 256 10.76 18.42 -0.13
CA THR A 256 10.72 19.41 -1.21
C THR A 256 9.76 18.99 -2.31
N ALA A 257 9.01 19.94 -2.87
CA ALA A 257 8.16 19.72 -4.03
C ALA A 257 8.75 20.40 -5.28
N THR A 258 8.70 19.71 -6.40
CA THR A 258 9.22 20.15 -7.70
C THR A 258 8.09 20.22 -8.71
N PHE A 259 7.85 21.42 -9.24
CA PHE A 259 6.71 21.78 -10.06
C PHE A 259 7.17 21.98 -11.50
N PHE A 260 6.55 21.30 -12.47
CA PHE A 260 6.97 21.34 -13.87
C PHE A 260 5.83 21.10 -14.85
N THR A 261 6.10 21.38 -16.13
CA THR A 261 5.18 21.07 -17.24
C THR A 261 5.64 19.85 -18.03
N SER A 262 4.72 18.92 -18.29
CA SER A 262 4.87 17.76 -19.16
C SER A 262 3.83 17.83 -20.30
N GLN A 263 4.03 17.06 -21.38
CA GLN A 263 3.13 17.08 -22.55
C GLN A 263 1.78 16.39 -22.30
N GLU A 264 1.74 15.50 -21.32
CA GLU A 264 0.56 14.73 -20.89
C GLU A 264 -0.49 15.65 -20.26
N THR A 265 -1.74 15.57 -20.75
CA THR A 265 -2.88 16.30 -20.18
C THR A 265 -3.51 15.51 -19.04
N VAL A 266 -3.04 15.74 -17.82
CA VAL A 266 -3.70 15.22 -16.62
C VAL A 266 -5.03 15.96 -16.39
N SER A 267 -6.08 15.21 -16.03
CA SER A 267 -7.39 15.74 -15.64
C SER A 267 -7.62 15.47 -14.14
N PRO A 268 -6.97 16.22 -13.23
CA PRO A 268 -7.13 16.03 -11.79
C PRO A 268 -8.58 16.29 -11.36
N ALA A 269 -8.93 15.92 -10.13
CA ALA A 269 -10.22 16.27 -9.54
C ALA A 269 -10.35 17.79 -9.35
N ASP A 270 -11.54 18.33 -9.63
CA ASP A 270 -11.88 19.74 -9.44
C ASP A 270 -12.06 20.08 -7.94
N LEU A 271 -12.38 19.06 -7.13
CA LEU A 271 -12.55 19.14 -5.69
C LEU A 271 -12.04 17.84 -5.03
N ILE A 272 -11.36 17.97 -3.89
CA ILE A 272 -11.05 16.85 -2.98
C ILE A 272 -11.71 17.13 -1.63
N ILE A 273 -12.59 16.22 -1.20
CA ILE A 273 -13.32 16.31 0.08
C ILE A 273 -12.68 15.33 1.09
N PRO A 274 -12.05 15.79 2.18
CA PRO A 274 -11.52 14.88 3.20
C PRO A 274 -12.64 14.16 3.96
N ILE A 275 -12.40 12.91 4.36
CA ILE A 275 -13.22 12.09 5.25
C ILE A 275 -12.32 11.67 6.41
N SER A 276 -12.23 12.54 7.41
CA SER A 276 -11.13 12.56 8.38
C SER A 276 -11.58 13.20 9.71
N ALA A 277 -10.72 13.21 10.73
CA ALA A 277 -11.04 13.75 12.06
C ALA A 277 -11.13 15.30 12.11
N ARG A 278 -10.68 16.00 11.05
CA ARG A 278 -10.81 17.47 10.85
C ARG A 278 -10.15 18.37 11.90
N HIS A 279 -9.00 17.95 12.42
CA HIS A 279 -8.18 18.77 13.31
C HIS A 279 -7.18 19.67 12.57
N GLY A 280 -7.22 19.74 11.23
CA GLY A 280 -6.30 20.58 10.45
C GLY A 280 -6.51 22.09 10.67
N SER A 281 -7.71 22.49 11.12
CA SER A 281 -7.98 23.87 11.57
C SER A 281 -7.46 24.19 12.99
N GLU A 282 -7.00 23.17 13.72
CA GLU A 282 -6.41 23.24 15.06
C GLU A 282 -4.88 23.00 15.02
N ASP A 283 -4.28 23.04 13.84
CA ASP A 283 -2.88 22.68 13.56
C ASP A 283 -2.51 21.25 14.04
N ALA A 284 -3.42 20.29 13.90
CA ALA A 284 -3.27 18.91 14.37
C ALA A 284 -3.71 17.82 13.35
N VAL A 285 -3.34 16.57 13.64
CA VAL A 285 -3.53 15.42 12.73
C VAL A 285 -5.00 15.04 12.57
N SER A 286 -5.41 14.72 11.34
CA SER A 286 -6.80 14.39 11.02
C SER A 286 -7.05 12.87 10.84
N VAL A 287 -6.22 11.99 11.40
CA VAL A 287 -6.42 10.53 11.34
C VAL A 287 -7.41 10.02 12.39
N PHE A 288 -8.24 9.05 12.02
CA PHE A 288 -9.06 8.30 12.99
C PHE A 288 -8.32 7.07 13.50
N THR A 289 -8.41 6.82 14.81
CA THR A 289 -7.82 5.69 15.53
C THR A 289 -8.90 4.69 15.92
N VAL A 290 -9.22 3.75 15.03
CA VAL A 290 -10.29 2.74 15.23
C VAL A 290 -9.76 1.58 16.11
N PRO A 291 -10.50 1.07 17.11
CA PRO A 291 -11.91 1.36 17.46
C PRO A 291 -12.11 2.43 18.54
N GLY A 292 -11.14 3.32 18.79
CA GLY A 292 -11.29 4.43 19.73
C GLY A 292 -12.18 5.56 19.20
N ASP A 293 -12.02 5.89 17.91
CA ASP A 293 -12.77 6.95 17.24
C ASP A 293 -13.92 6.43 16.37
N ASN A 294 -14.97 7.25 16.25
CA ASN A 294 -16.00 7.06 15.21
C ASN A 294 -15.52 7.74 13.91
N ALA A 295 -15.09 6.93 12.94
CA ALA A 295 -14.58 7.40 11.64
C ALA A 295 -15.70 7.79 10.65
N THR A 296 -16.63 8.64 11.10
CA THR A 296 -17.76 9.17 10.30
C THR A 296 -17.60 10.67 10.03
N ASN A 297 -18.01 11.12 8.84
CA ASN A 297 -18.18 12.53 8.49
C ASN A 297 -19.57 12.76 7.88
N THR A 298 -20.14 13.94 8.13
CA THR A 298 -21.33 14.45 7.45
C THR A 298 -20.90 15.49 6.42
N ILE A 299 -21.37 15.37 5.18
CA ILE A 299 -20.88 16.11 4.01
C ILE A 299 -22.07 16.69 3.22
N SER A 300 -22.09 18.01 3.03
CA SER A 300 -22.87 18.63 1.95
C SER A 300 -22.13 18.42 0.63
N PHE A 301 -22.74 17.69 -0.30
CA PHE A 301 -22.05 17.19 -1.50
C PHE A 301 -22.38 18.06 -2.74
N PRO A 302 -21.42 18.33 -3.66
CA PRO A 302 -21.65 19.19 -4.82
C PRO A 302 -22.67 18.59 -5.80
N GLN A 303 -23.75 19.33 -6.06
CA GLN A 303 -24.87 18.88 -6.90
C GLN A 303 -24.51 18.68 -8.38
N ASN A 304 -23.40 19.26 -8.85
CA ASN A 304 -22.90 19.22 -10.22
C ASN A 304 -21.80 18.17 -10.45
N ALA A 305 -21.56 17.25 -9.51
CA ALA A 305 -20.57 16.18 -9.68
C ALA A 305 -20.92 15.23 -10.85
N ASN A 306 -19.95 14.97 -11.73
CA ASN A 306 -20.09 14.06 -12.88
C ASN A 306 -19.40 12.70 -12.68
N ARG A 307 -18.38 12.66 -11.80
CA ARG A 307 -17.65 11.47 -11.34
C ARG A 307 -17.22 11.69 -9.89
N ALA A 308 -17.23 10.64 -9.08
CA ALA A 308 -16.65 10.68 -7.73
C ALA A 308 -15.99 9.35 -7.35
N VAL A 309 -14.78 9.40 -6.80
CA VAL A 309 -14.04 8.23 -6.30
C VAL A 309 -13.63 8.49 -4.86
N PHE A 310 -13.97 7.57 -3.96
CA PHE A 310 -13.48 7.55 -2.59
C PHE A 310 -12.14 6.82 -2.57
N THR A 311 -11.09 7.39 -1.95
CA THR A 311 -9.87 6.65 -1.61
C THR A 311 -9.78 6.46 -0.10
N VAL A 312 -9.28 5.29 0.33
CA VAL A 312 -9.09 4.94 1.74
C VAL A 312 -7.63 4.60 2.03
N SER A 313 -7.10 5.21 3.09
CA SER A 313 -5.75 5.01 3.63
C SER A 313 -5.86 4.34 4.99
N ALA A 314 -5.55 3.05 5.07
CA ALA A 314 -5.76 2.23 6.26
C ALA A 314 -4.53 1.38 6.60
N CYS A 315 -4.07 1.43 7.85
CA CYS A 315 -3.03 0.52 8.34
C CYS A 315 -3.24 0.13 9.81
N GLY A 316 -3.03 -1.16 10.12
CA GLY A 316 -2.97 -1.66 11.48
C GLY A 316 -1.67 -1.27 12.18
N GLN A 317 -1.76 -1.06 13.50
CA GLN A 317 -0.68 -0.69 14.40
C GLN A 317 -0.83 -1.45 15.73
N SER A 318 0.25 -1.56 16.51
CA SER A 318 0.24 -2.25 17.81
C SER A 318 -0.26 -3.71 17.71
N ALA A 319 -1.43 -4.07 18.25
CA ALA A 319 -1.98 -5.43 18.17
C ALA A 319 -2.44 -5.81 16.74
N GLU A 320 -2.62 -4.83 15.87
CA GLU A 320 -3.16 -4.97 14.51
C GLU A 320 -2.09 -4.84 13.42
N GLU A 321 -0.86 -4.45 13.76
CA GLU A 321 0.27 -4.29 12.83
C GLU A 321 0.68 -5.63 12.15
N PHE A 322 0.14 -6.75 12.64
CA PHE A 322 0.36 -8.09 12.10
C PHE A 322 -0.94 -8.87 11.96
N TRP A 323 -2.05 -8.18 11.68
CA TRP A 323 -3.40 -8.77 11.55
C TRP A 323 -3.45 -10.04 10.70
N TRP A 324 -2.61 -10.16 9.67
CA TRP A 324 -2.50 -11.34 8.79
C TRP A 324 -1.95 -12.59 9.49
N GLY A 325 -1.22 -12.42 10.60
CA GLY A 325 -0.66 -13.45 11.47
C GLY A 325 -1.51 -13.77 12.70
N ASN A 326 -2.69 -13.17 12.86
CA ASN A 326 -3.58 -13.43 13.99
C ASN A 326 -4.20 -14.84 13.92
N VAL A 327 -4.81 -15.29 15.02
CA VAL A 327 -5.58 -16.55 15.13
C VAL A 327 -7.09 -16.30 15.13
N LEU A 328 -7.89 -17.36 15.06
CA LEU A 328 -9.32 -17.29 15.32
C LEU A 328 -9.58 -16.80 16.75
N SER A 329 -10.73 -16.18 16.99
CA SER A 329 -11.05 -15.57 18.29
C SER A 329 -11.27 -16.63 19.38
N SER A 330 -11.66 -17.85 19.01
CA SER A 330 -11.70 -19.01 19.92
C SER A 330 -10.32 -19.56 20.31
N ASP A 331 -9.29 -19.37 19.47
CA ASP A 331 -7.95 -19.95 19.66
C ASP A 331 -7.01 -19.09 20.51
N VAL A 332 -7.39 -17.86 20.89
CA VAL A 332 -6.47 -16.84 21.48
C VAL A 332 -5.75 -17.28 22.76
N SER A 333 -6.35 -18.17 23.56
CA SER A 333 -5.76 -18.66 24.81
C SER A 333 -4.94 -19.95 24.65
N THR A 334 -4.76 -20.47 23.43
CA THR A 334 -4.21 -21.83 23.18
C THR A 334 -2.86 -22.07 23.85
N PHE A 335 -1.95 -21.07 23.86
CA PHE A 335 -0.61 -21.20 24.46
C PHE A 335 -0.39 -20.29 25.67
N GLU A 336 -1.45 -19.81 26.33
CA GLU A 336 -1.35 -18.81 27.42
C GLU A 336 -0.36 -19.15 28.56
N PRO A 337 -0.14 -20.42 28.97
CA PRO A 337 0.88 -20.78 29.96
C PRO A 337 2.33 -20.63 29.50
N TYR A 338 2.59 -20.63 28.19
CA TYR A 338 3.91 -20.65 27.58
C TYR A 338 4.25 -19.31 26.92
N ASP A 339 3.31 -18.83 26.10
CA ASP A 339 3.49 -17.79 25.08
C ASP A 339 2.67 -16.51 25.39
N GLY A 340 1.67 -16.64 26.26
CA GLY A 340 0.67 -15.61 26.53
C GLY A 340 -0.53 -15.69 25.58
N THR A 341 -1.41 -14.68 25.65
CA THR A 341 -2.59 -14.58 24.79
C THR A 341 -2.18 -14.15 23.38
N LEU A 342 -2.65 -14.88 22.37
CA LEU A 342 -2.49 -14.52 20.95
C LEU A 342 -3.51 -13.46 20.52
N TYR A 343 -3.24 -12.76 19.42
CA TYR A 343 -4.18 -11.79 18.85
C TYR A 343 -5.27 -12.48 18.02
N GLY A 344 -6.54 -12.17 18.29
CA GLY A 344 -7.71 -12.77 17.66
C GLY A 344 -8.22 -12.01 16.43
N TYR A 345 -9.53 -12.08 16.17
CA TYR A 345 -10.22 -11.50 15.00
C TYR A 345 -9.86 -12.14 13.65
N SER A 346 -9.21 -13.32 13.65
CA SER A 346 -8.74 -14.08 12.48
C SER A 346 -7.60 -13.42 11.68
N PRO A 347 -6.89 -14.16 10.80
CA PRO A 347 -5.88 -13.64 9.87
C PRO A 347 -6.48 -12.91 8.64
N PHE A 348 -7.55 -12.14 8.84
CA PHE A 348 -8.30 -11.44 7.79
C PHE A 348 -8.81 -10.08 8.28
N ARG A 349 -8.79 -9.06 7.41
CA ARG A 349 -9.40 -7.75 7.67
C ARG A 349 -10.13 -7.22 6.43
N GLU A 350 -11.28 -6.59 6.68
CA GLU A 350 -12.04 -5.85 5.68
C GLU A 350 -12.21 -4.41 6.17
N VAL A 351 -11.64 -3.45 5.44
CA VAL A 351 -11.89 -2.02 5.66
C VAL A 351 -13.10 -1.63 4.81
N GLN A 352 -14.16 -1.16 5.44
CA GLN A 352 -15.45 -0.88 4.83
C GLN A 352 -15.66 0.61 4.63
N VAL A 353 -16.19 1.03 3.48
CA VAL A 353 -16.67 2.40 3.24
C VAL A 353 -18.18 2.37 3.07
N LEU A 354 -18.89 3.09 3.94
CA LEU A 354 -20.34 3.18 3.96
C LEU A 354 -20.80 4.60 3.58
N ILE A 355 -21.90 4.68 2.84
CA ILE A 355 -22.65 5.91 2.51
C ILE A 355 -24.05 5.74 3.10
N ASP A 356 -24.46 6.66 3.97
CA ASP A 356 -25.76 6.62 4.66
C ASP A 356 -26.07 5.25 5.29
N GLY A 357 -25.09 4.72 6.03
CA GLY A 357 -25.14 3.42 6.70
C GLY A 357 -25.14 2.20 5.76
N THR A 358 -25.03 2.40 4.45
CA THR A 358 -25.07 1.34 3.43
C THR A 358 -23.69 1.17 2.80
N LEU A 359 -23.20 -0.07 2.67
CA LEU A 359 -21.87 -0.33 2.14
C LEU A 359 -21.73 0.07 0.66
N ALA A 360 -20.79 0.97 0.37
CA ALA A 360 -20.47 1.44 -0.98
C ALA A 360 -19.32 0.64 -1.61
N GLY A 361 -18.35 0.21 -0.81
CA GLY A 361 -17.23 -0.63 -1.23
C GLY A 361 -16.35 -1.04 -0.05
N VAL A 362 -15.31 -1.82 -0.32
CA VAL A 362 -14.35 -2.30 0.69
C VAL A 362 -12.92 -2.29 0.16
N GLN A 363 -11.94 -2.16 1.06
CA GLN A 363 -10.54 -2.51 0.83
C GLN A 363 -10.22 -3.77 1.64
N TRP A 364 -9.59 -4.75 1.00
CA TRP A 364 -8.91 -5.85 1.70
C TRP A 364 -7.40 -5.54 1.69
N PRO A 365 -6.83 -5.06 2.81
CA PRO A 365 -5.58 -4.29 2.80
C PRO A 365 -4.35 -5.13 2.45
N PHE A 366 -3.34 -4.48 1.86
CA PHE A 366 -2.04 -5.10 1.64
C PHE A 366 -1.35 -5.36 3.00
N PRO A 367 -0.83 -6.58 3.25
CA PRO A 367 -0.03 -6.90 4.45
C PRO A 367 1.36 -6.25 4.39
N VAL A 368 1.40 -4.94 4.64
CA VAL A 368 2.62 -4.18 4.89
C VAL A 368 3.39 -4.80 6.06
N ILE A 369 4.72 -4.72 6.01
CA ILE A 369 5.61 -5.08 7.11
C ILE A 369 6.68 -4.00 7.17
N PHE A 370 6.70 -3.25 8.26
CA PHE A 370 7.54 -2.07 8.47
C PHE A 370 8.97 -2.43 8.87
N THR A 371 9.85 -1.43 8.99
CA THR A 371 11.31 -1.63 8.96
C THR A 371 11.95 -2.13 10.27
N GLY A 372 11.18 -2.27 11.36
CA GLY A 372 11.52 -3.09 12.53
C GLY A 372 10.80 -4.45 12.60
N GLY A 373 9.90 -4.73 11.66
CA GLY A 373 8.92 -5.82 11.78
C GLY A 373 9.48 -7.24 11.64
N VAL A 374 8.80 -8.23 12.23
CA VAL A 374 9.16 -9.67 12.21
C VAL A 374 10.53 -9.97 12.85
N VAL A 375 11.63 -9.58 12.21
CA VAL A 375 13.01 -9.57 12.75
C VAL A 375 13.77 -8.38 12.11
N PRO A 376 14.40 -7.47 12.87
CA PRO A 376 15.00 -6.24 12.33
C PRO A 376 16.14 -6.43 11.31
N GLY A 377 16.71 -7.64 11.23
CA GLY A 377 17.75 -7.98 10.26
C GLY A 377 17.28 -8.08 8.80
N LEU A 378 15.97 -8.01 8.55
CA LEU A 378 15.37 -8.12 7.22
C LEU A 378 15.43 -6.81 6.40
N TRP A 379 15.37 -5.63 7.04
CA TRP A 379 14.92 -4.39 6.38
C TRP A 379 16.03 -3.37 6.09
N ARG A 380 17.27 -3.83 5.89
CA ARG A 380 18.44 -2.97 5.67
C ARG A 380 19.42 -3.62 4.68
N PRO A 381 19.73 -2.99 3.53
CA PRO A 381 19.31 -1.65 3.10
C PRO A 381 17.99 -1.62 2.33
N ILE A 382 17.44 -2.77 1.93
CA ILE A 382 16.15 -2.88 1.25
C ILE A 382 15.04 -2.87 2.30
N VAL A 383 14.13 -1.88 2.25
CA VAL A 383 12.98 -1.81 3.17
C VAL A 383 11.80 -2.67 2.71
N GLY A 384 10.71 -2.66 3.45
CA GLY A 384 9.52 -3.40 3.08
C GLY A 384 8.79 -2.86 1.84
N LEU A 385 8.07 -3.75 1.15
CA LEU A 385 7.10 -3.36 0.11
C LEU A 385 6.11 -2.33 0.67
N ASP A 386 5.92 -1.22 -0.06
CA ASP A 386 5.07 -0.07 0.30
C ASP A 386 5.31 0.51 1.71
N ALA A 387 6.53 0.37 2.26
CA ALA A 387 6.88 0.92 3.57
C ALA A 387 7.12 2.44 3.53
N PHE A 388 7.70 2.98 2.45
CA PHE A 388 7.92 4.42 2.25
C PHE A 388 6.71 5.13 1.61
N ASP A 389 5.75 4.39 1.04
CA ASP A 389 4.53 4.95 0.45
C ASP A 389 3.39 3.93 0.54
N LEU A 390 2.57 4.06 1.58
CA LEU A 390 1.47 3.12 1.84
C LEU A 390 0.34 3.41 0.86
N ARG A 391 0.13 2.52 -0.11
CA ARG A 391 -0.86 2.70 -1.19
C ARG A 391 -2.30 2.70 -0.67
N GLU A 392 -3.05 3.71 -1.10
CA GLU A 392 -4.49 3.82 -0.88
C GLU A 392 -5.30 2.94 -1.84
N HIS A 393 -6.55 2.66 -1.48
CA HIS A 393 -7.46 1.87 -2.29
C HIS A 393 -8.59 2.72 -2.86
N GLU A 394 -8.91 2.57 -4.14
CA GLU A 394 -9.93 3.34 -4.86
C GLU A 394 -11.29 2.61 -4.88
N ILE A 395 -12.36 3.32 -4.52
CA ILE A 395 -13.75 2.85 -4.59
C ILE A 395 -14.55 3.85 -5.42
N ASP A 396 -15.06 3.43 -6.59
CA ASP A 396 -15.84 4.32 -7.45
C ASP A 396 -17.27 4.51 -6.90
N ILE A 397 -17.57 5.73 -6.45
CA ILE A 397 -18.88 6.11 -5.90
C ILE A 397 -19.73 6.90 -6.90
N THR A 398 -19.32 6.98 -8.18
CA THR A 398 -20.12 7.55 -9.28
C THR A 398 -21.54 6.96 -9.36
N PRO A 399 -21.79 5.66 -9.10
CA PRO A 399 -23.14 5.12 -9.01
C PRO A 399 -24.04 5.78 -7.95
N TRP A 400 -23.47 6.43 -6.93
CA TRP A 400 -24.20 7.07 -5.83
C TRP A 400 -24.58 8.54 -6.11
N LEU A 401 -23.98 9.17 -7.14
CA LEU A 401 -24.24 10.57 -7.48
C LEU A 401 -25.74 10.94 -7.65
N PRO A 402 -26.62 10.09 -8.22
CA PRO A 402 -28.05 10.38 -8.30
C PRO A 402 -28.78 10.61 -6.98
N ILE A 403 -28.20 10.22 -5.85
CA ILE A 403 -28.73 10.51 -4.50
C ILE A 403 -27.82 11.46 -3.70
N LEU A 404 -26.50 11.43 -3.90
CA LEU A 404 -25.58 12.39 -3.27
C LEU A 404 -25.76 13.84 -3.77
N CYS A 405 -26.23 14.03 -5.00
CA CYS A 405 -26.36 15.36 -5.61
C CYS A 405 -27.71 16.05 -5.32
N ASP A 406 -28.55 15.52 -4.41
CA ASP A 406 -29.91 16.02 -4.18
C ASP A 406 -29.95 17.40 -3.47
N GLY A 407 -28.87 17.77 -2.79
CA GLY A 407 -28.74 19.01 -2.00
C GLY A 407 -28.86 18.83 -0.49
N SER A 408 -28.96 17.59 -0.02
CA SER A 408 -28.92 17.19 1.39
C SER A 408 -27.49 17.10 1.93
N GLU A 409 -27.37 16.75 3.22
CA GLU A 409 -26.10 16.28 3.80
C GLU A 409 -26.10 14.75 3.88
N HIS A 410 -24.98 14.13 3.52
CA HIS A 410 -24.80 12.67 3.51
C HIS A 410 -23.71 12.25 4.48
N THR A 411 -23.85 11.05 5.05
CA THR A 411 -22.88 10.47 5.96
C THR A 411 -21.95 9.50 5.23
N PHE A 412 -20.66 9.64 5.48
CA PHE A 412 -19.58 8.78 4.98
C PHE A 412 -18.84 8.20 6.18
N GLU A 413 -18.76 6.88 6.27
CA GLU A 413 -18.20 6.16 7.43
C GLU A 413 -17.16 5.13 6.98
N ILE A 414 -16.06 5.02 7.74
CA ILE A 414 -15.04 3.97 7.58
C ILE A 414 -15.12 3.01 8.76
N ARG A 415 -15.20 1.70 8.51
CA ARG A 415 -15.09 0.66 9.56
C ARG A 415 -13.94 -0.30 9.25
N VAL A 416 -13.46 -1.00 10.28
CA VAL A 416 -12.52 -2.12 10.11
C VAL A 416 -13.11 -3.36 10.78
N ALA A 417 -13.37 -4.38 9.98
CA ALA A 417 -13.91 -5.67 10.41
C ALA A 417 -12.81 -6.75 10.38
N GLY A 418 -12.84 -7.63 11.38
CA GLY A 418 -12.21 -8.95 11.32
C GLY A 418 -13.28 -10.03 11.22
N ILE A 419 -12.99 -11.24 11.71
CA ILE A 419 -13.98 -12.33 11.82
C ILE A 419 -14.05 -12.81 13.27
N SER A 420 -15.27 -12.98 13.78
CA SER A 420 -15.55 -13.85 14.91
C SER A 420 -15.96 -15.20 14.35
N ASP A 421 -15.21 -16.24 14.67
CA ASP A 421 -15.57 -17.61 14.32
C ASP A 421 -16.68 -18.15 15.22
N ASP A 422 -17.33 -19.23 14.78
CA ASP A 422 -18.41 -19.92 15.51
C ASP A 422 -17.95 -21.21 16.22
N GLY A 423 -16.65 -21.52 16.18
CA GLY A 423 -16.08 -22.81 16.64
C GLY A 423 -16.55 -24.05 15.85
N ASN A 424 -17.36 -23.90 14.80
CA ASN A 424 -17.99 -24.97 14.03
C ASN A 424 -17.64 -24.94 12.53
N GLY A 425 -16.72 -24.07 12.12
CA GLY A 425 -16.16 -24.00 10.77
C GLY A 425 -16.65 -22.83 9.91
N SER A 426 -17.36 -21.88 10.52
CA SER A 426 -17.76 -20.62 9.88
C SER A 426 -17.43 -19.42 10.80
N GLY A 427 -18.06 -18.29 10.54
CA GLY A 427 -17.89 -17.05 11.29
C GLY A 427 -18.62 -15.88 10.65
N THR A 428 -18.64 -14.74 11.34
CA THR A 428 -19.24 -13.49 10.88
C THR A 428 -18.23 -12.36 10.93
N LEU A 429 -18.36 -11.38 10.03
CA LEU A 429 -17.63 -10.12 10.13
C LEU A 429 -17.94 -9.42 11.47
N THR A 430 -16.94 -8.79 12.07
CA THR A 430 -17.09 -8.02 13.32
C THR A 430 -17.25 -6.52 13.05
N GLU A 431 -17.91 -5.81 13.97
CA GLU A 431 -17.99 -4.33 13.94
C GLU A 431 -16.77 -3.65 14.58
N THR A 432 -15.80 -4.43 15.08
CA THR A 432 -14.58 -3.96 15.76
C THR A 432 -13.43 -4.96 15.57
N VAL A 433 -12.21 -4.50 15.83
CA VAL A 433 -10.94 -5.26 15.77
C VAL A 433 -10.09 -4.94 17.01
N GLY A 434 -8.83 -5.40 17.05
CA GLY A 434 -7.87 -5.00 18.08
C GLY A 434 -7.47 -3.52 18.02
N SER A 435 -6.77 -3.06 19.06
CA SER A 435 -6.22 -1.69 19.11
C SER A 435 -4.83 -1.66 18.42
N TYR A 436 -4.64 -0.96 17.29
CA TYR A 436 -5.60 -0.08 16.59
C TYR A 436 -5.33 -0.02 15.09
N TRP A 437 -6.31 0.50 14.34
CA TRP A 437 -6.17 0.89 12.94
C TRP A 437 -6.17 2.41 12.80
N LEU A 438 -5.24 2.93 12.00
CA LEU A 438 -5.24 4.31 11.55
C LEU A 438 -5.95 4.38 10.20
N VAL A 439 -7.07 5.11 10.14
CA VAL A 439 -7.85 5.28 8.90
C VAL A 439 -8.12 6.74 8.58
N THR A 440 -8.05 7.05 7.29
CA THR A 440 -8.57 8.27 6.68
C THR A 440 -9.17 7.92 5.32
N GLY A 441 -10.06 8.77 4.83
CA GLY A 441 -10.50 8.73 3.45
C GLY A 441 -10.54 10.13 2.83
N LYS A 442 -10.79 10.17 1.53
CA LYS A 442 -11.06 11.39 0.78
C LYS A 442 -11.85 11.06 -0.49
N ILE A 443 -12.64 12.02 -0.96
CA ILE A 443 -13.43 11.89 -2.18
C ILE A 443 -12.84 12.83 -3.24
N PHE A 444 -12.33 12.26 -4.32
CA PHE A 444 -11.95 12.98 -5.53
C PHE A 444 -13.22 13.16 -6.38
N VAL A 445 -13.57 14.42 -6.66
CA VAL A 445 -14.80 14.78 -7.38
C VAL A 445 -14.46 15.60 -8.62
N TRP A 446 -15.06 15.22 -9.75
CA TRP A 446 -15.03 15.99 -11.00
C TRP A 446 -16.40 16.64 -11.23
N LEU A 447 -16.41 17.87 -11.73
CA LEU A 447 -17.60 18.72 -11.77
C LEU A 447 -18.01 19.07 -13.22
N ASP A 448 -19.31 19.04 -13.48
CA ASP A 448 -19.93 19.74 -14.61
C ASP A 448 -20.17 21.22 -14.22
N PRO A 449 -20.48 22.13 -15.17
CA PRO A 449 -20.69 23.55 -14.86
C PRO A 449 -21.75 23.78 -13.77
N ASP A 450 -21.53 24.77 -12.90
CA ASP A 450 -22.33 25.07 -11.68
C ASP A 450 -23.84 25.27 -11.90
N THR A 451 -24.29 25.44 -13.14
CA THR A 451 -25.71 25.53 -13.53
C THR A 451 -26.38 24.17 -13.76
N SER A 452 -25.64 23.07 -13.63
CA SER A 452 -26.11 21.69 -13.78
C SER A 452 -26.43 21.04 -12.43
N VAL A 453 -27.27 20.02 -12.46
CA VAL A 453 -27.53 19.13 -11.33
C VAL A 453 -27.50 17.70 -11.85
N THR A 454 -26.65 16.87 -11.27
CA THR A 454 -26.57 15.45 -11.57
C THR A 454 -27.77 14.74 -10.94
N THR A 455 -28.42 13.91 -11.74
CA THR A 455 -29.68 13.23 -11.41
C THR A 455 -29.61 11.79 -11.90
N GLY A 456 -30.63 10.97 -11.62
CA GLY A 456 -30.62 9.60 -12.10
C GLY A 456 -31.68 8.69 -11.49
N SER A 457 -31.39 7.39 -11.51
CA SER A 457 -32.10 6.41 -10.69
C SER A 457 -31.43 6.25 -9.33
N THR A 458 -32.22 5.94 -8.29
CA THR A 458 -31.68 5.39 -7.03
C THR A 458 -30.75 4.18 -7.33
N PRO A 459 -29.64 4.00 -6.60
CA PRO A 459 -28.75 2.87 -6.83
C PRO A 459 -29.44 1.51 -6.63
N THR A 460 -29.22 0.58 -7.57
CA THR A 460 -29.51 -0.84 -7.40
C THR A 460 -28.28 -1.48 -6.75
N ILE A 461 -28.47 -1.98 -5.53
CA ILE A 461 -27.39 -2.45 -4.65
C ILE A 461 -27.52 -3.97 -4.48
N LEU A 462 -26.45 -4.69 -4.81
CA LEU A 462 -26.31 -6.14 -4.66
C LEU A 462 -25.17 -6.42 -3.69
N LEU A 463 -25.53 -6.70 -2.44
CA LEU A 463 -24.62 -6.99 -1.33
C LEU A 463 -24.94 -8.40 -0.76
N PRO A 464 -24.52 -9.48 -1.43
CA PRO A 464 -24.56 -10.81 -0.82
C PRO A 464 -23.67 -10.84 0.44
N ALA A 465 -24.07 -11.64 1.43
CA ALA A 465 -23.23 -11.88 2.59
C ALA A 465 -21.92 -12.60 2.16
N PRO A 466 -20.76 -12.27 2.77
CA PRO A 466 -19.51 -12.93 2.45
C PRO A 466 -19.56 -14.41 2.85
N VAL A 467 -18.96 -15.27 2.02
CA VAL A 467 -18.81 -16.70 2.32
C VAL A 467 -17.56 -16.86 3.18
N ILE A 468 -17.77 -17.18 4.46
CA ILE A 468 -16.70 -17.37 5.46
C ILE A 468 -16.62 -18.85 5.83
N SER A 469 -15.44 -19.43 5.70
CA SER A 469 -15.11 -20.78 6.19
C SER A 469 -13.82 -20.75 7.00
N THR A 470 -13.88 -21.33 8.19
CA THR A 470 -12.80 -21.41 9.16
C THR A 470 -12.49 -22.87 9.50
N SER A 471 -11.33 -23.13 10.10
CA SER A 471 -11.10 -24.36 10.85
C SER A 471 -10.00 -24.13 11.89
N SER A 472 -10.01 -24.92 12.97
CA SER A 472 -8.95 -25.02 13.96
C SER A 472 -8.76 -26.49 14.35
N VAL A 473 -7.50 -26.91 14.52
CA VAL A 473 -7.08 -28.24 14.94
C VAL A 473 -5.95 -28.10 15.95
N LEU A 474 -6.20 -28.60 17.16
CA LEU A 474 -5.31 -28.55 18.31
C LEU A 474 -4.71 -29.95 18.60
N THR A 475 -3.40 -30.04 18.83
CA THR A 475 -2.77 -31.24 19.39
C THR A 475 -2.27 -30.99 20.81
N GLN A 476 -2.26 -32.05 21.61
CA GLN A 476 -1.75 -32.03 22.97
C GLN A 476 -0.68 -33.10 23.18
N ASN A 477 0.34 -32.76 23.96
CA ASN A 477 1.39 -33.69 24.35
C ASN A 477 0.89 -34.69 25.42
N ALA A 478 1.76 -35.60 25.86
CA ALA A 478 1.44 -36.62 26.86
C ALA A 478 1.06 -36.10 28.26
N THR A 479 1.22 -34.80 28.55
CA THR A 479 0.77 -34.16 29.80
C THR A 479 -0.56 -33.41 29.64
N GLY A 480 -1.18 -33.42 28.45
CA GLY A 480 -2.38 -32.63 28.13
C GLY A 480 -2.09 -31.15 27.86
N ALA A 481 -0.83 -30.78 27.60
CA ALA A 481 -0.46 -29.41 27.24
C ALA A 481 -0.56 -29.20 25.73
N ASN A 482 -1.11 -28.06 25.32
CA ASN A 482 -1.30 -27.67 23.93
C ASN A 482 0.05 -27.48 23.22
N GLU A 483 0.31 -28.28 22.19
CA GLU A 483 1.62 -28.46 21.57
C GLU A 483 1.69 -27.85 20.17
N THR A 484 0.63 -28.06 19.36
CA THR A 484 0.46 -27.42 18.04
C THR A 484 -0.97 -26.94 17.84
N LEU A 485 -1.12 -25.89 17.04
CA LEU A 485 -2.40 -25.33 16.60
C LEU A 485 -2.31 -25.13 15.08
N THR A 486 -3.24 -25.68 14.31
CA THR A 486 -3.31 -25.46 12.85
C THR A 486 -4.70 -24.95 12.50
N TYR A 487 -4.78 -23.81 11.80
CA TYR A 487 -6.02 -23.11 11.53
C TYR A 487 -6.12 -22.61 10.08
N THR A 488 -7.34 -22.37 9.62
CA THR A 488 -7.59 -21.75 8.31
C THR A 488 -8.65 -20.65 8.40
N THR A 489 -8.57 -19.70 7.48
CA THR A 489 -9.61 -18.68 7.27
C THR A 489 -9.69 -18.37 5.79
N ASN A 490 -10.82 -18.73 5.18
CA ASN A 490 -11.10 -18.50 3.77
C ASN A 490 -12.34 -17.60 3.66
N VAL A 491 -12.23 -16.54 2.88
CA VAL A 491 -13.28 -15.53 2.71
C VAL A 491 -13.49 -15.28 1.23
N GLN A 492 -14.75 -15.23 0.80
CA GLN A 492 -15.11 -14.77 -0.54
C GLN A 492 -16.20 -13.71 -0.46
N ARG A 493 -16.06 -12.63 -1.20
CA ARG A 493 -17.04 -11.53 -1.26
C ARG A 493 -17.24 -11.08 -2.70
N THR A 494 -18.49 -10.77 -3.03
CA THR A 494 -18.81 -9.98 -4.22
C THR A 494 -19.74 -8.84 -3.84
N LEU A 495 -19.71 -7.75 -4.61
CA LEU A 495 -20.71 -6.69 -4.54
C LEU A 495 -20.88 -6.01 -5.89
N SER A 496 -22.06 -5.41 -6.11
CA SER A 496 -22.32 -4.53 -7.25
C SER A 496 -23.25 -3.41 -6.86
N ILE A 497 -22.89 -2.17 -7.22
CA ILE A 497 -23.77 -1.01 -7.11
C ILE A 497 -23.88 -0.39 -8.50
N SER A 498 -25.10 -0.19 -8.98
CA SER A 498 -25.36 0.36 -10.32
C SER A 498 -26.48 1.40 -10.33
N SER A 499 -26.35 2.43 -11.15
CA SER A 499 -27.39 3.42 -11.35
C SER A 499 -27.32 4.04 -12.75
N THR A 500 -28.45 4.53 -13.26
CA THR A 500 -28.44 5.43 -14.41
C THR A 500 -28.08 6.82 -13.91
N VAL A 501 -26.84 7.25 -14.13
CA VAL A 501 -26.37 8.60 -13.81
C VAL A 501 -26.65 9.51 -15.01
N LYS A 502 -27.10 10.73 -14.75
CA LYS A 502 -27.39 11.75 -15.76
C LYS A 502 -26.76 13.08 -15.33
N THR A 503 -25.76 13.48 -16.10
CA THR A 503 -24.93 14.68 -15.91
C THR A 503 -25.26 15.69 -17.02
N ALA A 504 -24.58 16.84 -17.09
CA ALA A 504 -24.69 17.77 -18.23
C ALA A 504 -24.12 17.15 -19.52
N ASN A 505 -23.13 16.27 -19.40
CA ASN A 505 -22.48 15.60 -20.54
C ASN A 505 -23.27 14.41 -21.11
N GLY A 506 -24.30 13.91 -20.43
CA GLY A 506 -25.19 12.88 -20.97
C GLY A 506 -25.86 12.02 -19.91
N SER A 507 -26.20 10.78 -20.26
CA SER A 507 -26.64 9.78 -19.29
C SER A 507 -26.04 8.42 -19.62
N SER A 508 -25.59 7.71 -18.58
CA SER A 508 -24.94 6.41 -18.68
C SER A 508 -25.37 5.51 -17.52
N LEU A 509 -25.31 4.18 -17.72
CA LEU A 509 -25.36 3.23 -16.61
C LEU A 509 -23.95 3.22 -15.98
N SER A 510 -23.81 3.81 -14.80
CA SER A 510 -22.61 3.65 -13.98
C SER A 510 -22.75 2.37 -13.16
N THR A 511 -21.68 1.59 -13.03
CA THR A 511 -21.67 0.36 -12.23
C THR A 511 -20.29 0.12 -11.63
N TRP A 512 -20.25 0.04 -10.30
CA TRP A 512 -19.12 -0.44 -9.50
C TRP A 512 -19.34 -1.92 -9.17
N THR A 513 -18.27 -2.72 -9.24
CA THR A 513 -18.24 -4.12 -8.81
C THR A 513 -16.94 -4.46 -8.13
N GLN A 514 -16.99 -5.30 -7.10
CA GLN A 514 -15.82 -5.91 -6.48
C GLN A 514 -16.01 -7.42 -6.37
N SER A 515 -14.94 -8.18 -6.61
CA SER A 515 -14.90 -9.63 -6.52
C SER A 515 -13.61 -10.06 -5.82
N LEU A 516 -13.74 -10.52 -4.58
CA LEU A 516 -12.63 -10.63 -3.62
C LEU A 516 -12.54 -12.04 -3.04
N SER A 517 -11.31 -12.55 -2.88
CA SER A 517 -11.04 -13.85 -2.27
C SER A 517 -9.77 -13.84 -1.41
N VAL A 518 -9.86 -14.39 -0.20
CA VAL A 518 -8.75 -14.61 0.72
C VAL A 518 -8.68 -16.09 1.06
N THR A 519 -7.46 -16.60 1.08
CA THR A 519 -7.13 -17.88 1.71
C THR A 519 -6.01 -17.69 2.71
N ASN A 520 -6.22 -18.14 3.95
CA ASN A 520 -5.16 -18.24 4.95
C ASN A 520 -5.07 -19.66 5.52
N TRP A 521 -3.83 -20.14 5.67
CA TRP A 521 -3.46 -21.28 6.49
C TRP A 521 -2.40 -20.82 7.51
N GLY A 522 -2.64 -21.09 8.79
CA GLY A 522 -1.72 -20.77 9.87
C GLY A 522 -1.41 -22.00 10.72
N GLN A 523 -0.20 -22.06 11.24
CA GLN A 523 0.24 -23.13 12.14
C GLN A 523 1.20 -22.58 13.20
N TYR A 524 0.94 -22.94 14.45
CA TYR A 524 1.89 -22.85 15.55
C TYR A 524 2.36 -24.25 15.94
N THR A 525 3.64 -24.40 16.27
CA THR A 525 4.22 -25.60 16.90
C THR A 525 5.10 -25.22 18.08
N GLU A 526 5.67 -26.21 18.78
CA GLU A 526 6.56 -26.01 19.94
C GLU A 526 5.93 -25.11 21.01
N PHE A 527 4.68 -25.41 21.40
CA PHE A 527 3.94 -24.69 22.44
C PHE A 527 3.74 -23.18 22.14
N GLY A 528 3.72 -22.82 20.84
CA GLY A 528 3.59 -21.45 20.35
C GLY A 528 4.92 -20.81 19.93
N ALA A 529 6.07 -21.43 20.22
CA ALA A 529 7.39 -20.87 19.94
C ALA A 529 7.65 -20.65 18.44
N ILE A 530 7.13 -21.53 17.56
CA ILE A 530 7.23 -21.42 16.10
C ILE A 530 5.86 -21.04 15.54
N GLN A 531 5.82 -20.10 14.58
CA GLN A 531 4.62 -19.79 13.79
C GLN A 531 4.95 -19.77 12.30
N ILE A 532 4.17 -20.51 11.50
CA ILE A 532 4.08 -20.37 10.05
C ILE A 532 2.72 -19.78 9.69
N ASN A 533 2.70 -18.76 8.84
CA ASN A 533 1.48 -18.20 8.26
C ASN A 533 1.64 -18.13 6.74
N GLN A 534 0.62 -18.61 6.02
CA GLN A 534 0.51 -18.51 4.57
C GLN A 534 -0.82 -17.84 4.22
N HIS A 535 -0.75 -16.59 3.80
CA HIS A 535 -1.87 -15.75 3.42
C HIS A 535 -1.84 -15.46 1.91
N LYS A 536 -3.01 -15.37 1.28
CA LYS A 536 -3.17 -14.79 -0.06
C LYS A 536 -4.47 -13.99 -0.11
N THR A 537 -4.37 -12.69 -0.38
CA THR A 537 -5.48 -11.86 -0.89
C THR A 537 -5.46 -11.88 -2.41
N HIS A 538 -6.63 -11.89 -3.03
CA HIS A 538 -6.85 -11.49 -4.42
C HIS A 538 -8.14 -10.67 -4.50
N GLY A 539 -8.13 -9.60 -5.28
CA GLY A 539 -9.31 -8.80 -5.59
C GLY A 539 -9.32 -8.32 -7.03
N LEU A 540 -10.53 -8.23 -7.58
CA LEU A 540 -10.83 -7.63 -8.87
C LEU A 540 -11.93 -6.58 -8.65
N ASP A 541 -11.57 -5.32 -8.84
CA ASP A 541 -12.44 -4.16 -8.64
C ASP A 541 -12.58 -3.41 -9.96
N GLN A 542 -13.81 -3.03 -10.33
CA GLN A 542 -14.11 -2.51 -11.66
C GLN A 542 -15.24 -1.49 -11.65
N SER A 543 -15.01 -0.36 -12.34
CA SER A 543 -16.00 0.65 -12.68
C SER A 543 -16.29 0.66 -14.19
N THR A 544 -17.55 0.81 -14.54
CA THR A 544 -18.01 0.95 -15.93
C THR A 544 -19.08 2.04 -16.04
N GLY A 545 -19.16 2.70 -17.20
CA GLY A 545 -20.14 3.77 -17.47
C GLY A 545 -19.56 4.82 -18.40
N ALA A 546 -19.72 6.11 -18.05
CA ALA A 546 -19.04 7.23 -18.72
C ALA A 546 -17.51 7.23 -18.52
N THR A 547 -17.02 6.51 -17.51
CA THR A 547 -15.60 6.29 -17.21
C THR A 547 -15.39 4.79 -17.01
N TYR A 548 -14.18 4.30 -17.33
CA TYR A 548 -13.77 2.92 -17.09
C TYR A 548 -12.58 2.90 -16.14
N TYR A 549 -12.61 1.98 -15.19
CA TYR A 549 -11.49 1.66 -14.30
C TYR A 549 -11.53 0.16 -13.98
N LYS A 550 -10.37 -0.48 -13.92
CA LYS A 550 -10.21 -1.84 -13.41
C LYS A 550 -8.92 -1.89 -12.60
N THR A 551 -8.94 -2.51 -11.43
CA THR A 551 -7.74 -3.04 -10.81
C THR A 551 -7.90 -4.52 -10.48
N ASP A 552 -6.86 -5.29 -10.74
CA ASP A 552 -6.75 -6.70 -10.41
C ASP A 552 -5.46 -6.88 -9.62
N TYR A 553 -5.55 -7.41 -8.40
CA TYR A 553 -4.42 -7.54 -7.50
C TYR A 553 -4.38 -8.89 -6.80
N THR A 554 -3.15 -9.29 -6.43
CA THR A 554 -2.85 -10.50 -5.69
C THR A 554 -1.71 -10.22 -4.71
N TYR A 555 -1.95 -10.46 -3.42
CA TYR A 555 -1.00 -10.22 -2.33
C TYR A 555 -0.67 -11.54 -1.61
N PRO A 556 0.32 -12.32 -2.10
CA PRO A 556 0.81 -13.50 -1.40
C PRO A 556 1.77 -13.11 -0.26
N VAL A 557 1.60 -13.74 0.90
CA VAL A 557 2.54 -13.67 2.03
C VAL A 557 2.74 -15.07 2.60
N TRP A 558 4.00 -15.47 2.75
CA TRP A 558 4.43 -16.59 3.55
C TRP A 558 5.48 -16.11 4.54
N VAL A 559 5.26 -16.39 5.82
CA VAL A 559 6.16 -16.01 6.91
C VAL A 559 6.28 -17.19 7.87
N ASN A 560 7.50 -17.64 8.09
CA ASN A 560 7.87 -18.53 9.19
C ASN A 560 8.68 -17.71 10.21
N THR A 561 8.28 -17.76 11.47
CA THR A 561 9.00 -17.15 12.60
C THR A 561 9.23 -18.17 13.70
N THR A 562 10.28 -17.95 14.49
CA THR A 562 10.59 -18.73 15.70
C THR A 562 11.08 -17.78 16.78
N TYR A 563 10.55 -17.94 18.00
CA TYR A 563 10.97 -17.23 19.20
C TYR A 563 11.31 -18.24 20.29
N ILE A 564 12.57 -18.25 20.73
CA ILE A 564 13.06 -19.17 21.76
C ILE A 564 13.68 -18.37 22.90
N VAL A 565 13.28 -18.66 24.14
CA VAL A 565 13.98 -18.19 25.35
C VAL A 565 14.90 -19.30 25.85
N LEU A 566 16.18 -18.98 25.92
CA LEU A 566 17.26 -19.88 26.31
C LEU A 566 17.49 -19.84 27.83
N PRO A 567 18.09 -20.90 28.41
CA PRO A 567 18.52 -20.89 29.81
C PRO A 567 19.37 -19.65 30.16
N GLY A 568 19.04 -19.00 31.28
CA GLY A 568 19.64 -17.73 31.68
C GLY A 568 18.97 -16.47 31.13
N GLY A 569 17.89 -16.60 30.35
CA GLY A 569 17.06 -15.47 29.88
C GLY A 569 17.56 -14.79 28.61
N ASN A 570 18.58 -15.34 27.95
CA ASN A 570 18.90 -14.99 26.56
C ASN A 570 17.76 -15.43 25.64
N PHE A 571 17.65 -14.87 24.43
CA PHE A 571 16.61 -15.27 23.47
C PHE A 571 17.10 -15.19 22.02
N THR A 572 16.47 -15.94 21.13
CA THR A 572 16.57 -15.77 19.68
C THR A 572 15.24 -15.36 19.06
N LEU A 573 15.33 -14.64 17.95
CA LEU A 573 14.25 -14.47 16.98
C LEU A 573 14.81 -14.89 15.62
N ASP A 574 14.14 -15.81 14.97
CA ASP A 574 14.51 -16.35 13.65
C ASP A 574 13.32 -16.18 12.71
N ALA A 575 13.58 -15.79 11.46
CA ALA A 575 12.53 -15.66 10.46
C ALA A 575 12.99 -16.02 9.04
N ALA A 576 12.05 -16.55 8.26
CA ALA A 576 12.13 -16.67 6.82
C ALA A 576 10.82 -16.13 6.21
N ILE A 577 10.93 -15.28 5.19
CA ILE A 577 9.79 -14.63 4.53
C ILE A 577 9.85 -14.81 3.03
N THR A 578 8.68 -14.89 2.40
CA THR A 578 8.45 -14.68 0.97
C THR A 578 7.12 -13.99 0.82
N ARG A 579 7.10 -12.77 0.29
CA ARG A 579 5.88 -12.03 -0.02
C ARG A 579 5.95 -11.41 -1.40
N GLY A 580 4.82 -10.97 -1.92
CA GLY A 580 4.79 -10.24 -3.17
C GLY A 580 3.56 -9.37 -3.35
N MET A 581 3.52 -8.73 -4.50
CA MET A 581 2.39 -8.00 -5.03
C MET A 581 2.39 -8.17 -6.54
N ASP A 582 1.31 -8.75 -7.06
CA ASP A 582 0.92 -8.60 -8.45
C ASP A 582 -0.23 -7.58 -8.48
N LEU A 583 -0.14 -6.58 -9.36
CA LEU A 583 -1.09 -5.47 -9.47
C LEU A 583 -1.20 -5.06 -10.94
N THR A 584 -2.41 -5.07 -11.48
CA THR A 584 -2.79 -4.46 -12.75
C THR A 584 -3.74 -3.31 -12.48
N VAL A 585 -3.54 -2.17 -13.16
CA VAL A 585 -4.45 -1.02 -13.13
C VAL A 585 -4.72 -0.58 -14.56
N SER A 586 -5.99 -0.41 -14.93
CA SER A 586 -6.42 -0.05 -16.28
C SER A 586 -7.51 1.03 -16.26
N GLY A 587 -7.52 1.89 -17.28
CA GLY A 587 -8.45 3.00 -17.38
C GLY A 587 -8.07 4.19 -16.49
N ASN A 588 -9.07 4.92 -16.00
CA ASN A 588 -8.90 6.22 -15.36
C ASN A 588 -8.75 6.11 -13.83
N SER A 589 -7.59 5.65 -13.33
CA SER A 589 -7.28 5.78 -11.89
C SER A 589 -7.27 7.25 -11.44
N VAL A 590 -7.49 7.48 -10.15
CA VAL A 590 -7.15 8.71 -9.42
C VAL A 590 -5.63 8.95 -9.45
N PHE A 591 -4.85 7.91 -9.24
CA PHE A 591 -3.42 7.97 -8.98
C PHE A 591 -2.58 7.85 -10.27
N PRO A 592 -1.33 8.36 -10.28
CA PRO A 592 -0.42 8.18 -11.42
C PRO A 592 -0.16 6.70 -11.72
N SER A 593 -0.34 6.28 -12.97
CA SER A 593 -0.24 4.87 -13.39
C SER A 593 1.19 4.29 -13.41
N GLY A 594 2.21 5.11 -13.17
CA GLY A 594 3.63 4.75 -13.31
C GLY A 594 4.12 4.75 -14.77
N LEU A 595 3.25 4.89 -15.78
CA LEU A 595 3.64 4.96 -17.19
C LEU A 595 4.31 6.30 -17.57
N GLN A 596 4.14 7.31 -16.71
CA GLN A 596 4.53 8.70 -16.92
C GLN A 596 6.00 8.91 -17.34
N PRO A 597 7.03 8.26 -16.76
CA PRO A 597 8.42 8.44 -17.18
C PRO A 597 8.66 7.87 -18.59
N PHE A 598 8.06 6.70 -18.87
CA PHE A 598 8.25 5.95 -20.10
C PHE A 598 7.61 6.64 -21.31
N ALA A 599 6.62 7.50 -21.11
CA ALA A 599 6.04 8.36 -22.16
C ALA A 599 7.04 9.36 -22.78
N TYR A 600 8.18 9.64 -22.12
CA TYR A 600 9.19 10.60 -22.60
C TYR A 600 10.48 9.94 -23.14
N LEU A 601 10.59 8.62 -23.05
CA LEU A 601 11.72 7.87 -23.60
C LEU A 601 11.44 7.48 -25.07
N PRO A 602 12.31 7.82 -26.04
CA PRO A 602 12.07 7.48 -27.44
C PRO A 602 11.86 5.98 -27.73
N ALA A 603 12.39 5.10 -26.88
CA ALA A 603 12.26 3.65 -27.01
C ALA A 603 10.88 3.10 -26.60
N SER A 604 10.24 3.69 -25.58
CA SER A 604 8.95 3.21 -25.04
C SER A 604 7.77 4.14 -25.28
N ALA A 605 7.96 5.43 -25.59
CA ALA A 605 6.88 6.37 -25.87
C ALA A 605 5.88 5.88 -26.95
N PRO A 606 6.30 5.21 -28.06
CA PRO A 606 5.34 4.62 -29.01
C PRO A 606 4.48 3.52 -28.37
N LEU A 607 5.06 2.70 -27.49
CA LEU A 607 4.37 1.59 -26.80
C LEU A 607 3.39 2.12 -25.75
N VAL A 608 3.82 3.12 -24.96
CA VAL A 608 3.00 3.78 -23.93
C VAL A 608 1.76 4.43 -24.53
N SER A 609 1.81 4.92 -25.78
CA SER A 609 0.64 5.45 -26.48
C SER A 609 -0.44 4.40 -26.82
N GLY A 610 -0.12 3.10 -26.76
CA GLY A 610 -1.05 1.99 -26.97
C GLY A 610 -1.55 1.31 -25.69
N PHE A 611 -0.94 1.56 -24.53
CA PHE A 611 -1.36 0.92 -23.28
C PHE A 611 -2.66 1.53 -22.74
N SER A 612 -3.51 0.67 -22.19
CA SER A 612 -4.72 1.05 -21.45
C SER A 612 -4.51 1.12 -19.94
N GLY A 613 -3.33 0.71 -19.48
CA GLY A 613 -3.01 0.49 -18.08
C GLY A 613 -1.57 0.05 -17.87
N SER A 614 -1.22 -0.22 -16.61
CA SER A 614 0.09 -0.70 -16.18
C SER A 614 -0.01 -1.98 -15.38
N THR A 615 1.12 -2.68 -15.31
CA THR A 615 1.32 -3.89 -14.51
C THR A 615 2.53 -3.71 -13.61
N LEU A 616 2.44 -4.23 -12.39
CA LEU A 616 3.50 -4.30 -11.40
C LEU A 616 3.49 -5.72 -10.84
N SER A 617 4.64 -6.39 -10.86
CA SER A 617 4.84 -7.67 -10.17
C SER A 617 6.14 -7.60 -9.39
N THR A 618 6.06 -7.85 -8.08
CA THR A 618 7.25 -7.90 -7.22
C THR A 618 7.17 -9.04 -6.23
N THR A 619 8.31 -9.68 -5.97
CA THR A 619 8.48 -10.70 -4.95
C THR A 619 9.70 -10.33 -4.10
N GLN A 620 9.48 -10.20 -2.80
CA GLN A 620 10.49 -9.93 -1.79
C GLN A 620 10.62 -11.15 -0.88
N ASN A 621 11.82 -11.71 -0.79
CA ASN A 621 12.16 -12.82 0.11
C ASN A 621 13.27 -12.41 1.08
N GLY A 622 13.40 -13.16 2.17
CA GLY A 622 14.48 -12.91 3.11
C GLY A 622 14.56 -13.90 4.25
N THR A 623 15.69 -13.90 4.93
CA THR A 623 15.93 -14.65 6.17
C THR A 623 16.70 -13.79 7.14
N ALA A 624 16.36 -13.84 8.42
CA ALA A 624 17.09 -13.12 9.46
C ALA A 624 17.15 -13.90 10.77
N HIS A 625 18.23 -13.69 11.50
CA HIS A 625 18.45 -14.17 12.85
C HIS A 625 18.79 -12.98 13.75
N TYR A 626 18.31 -13.03 14.98
CA TYR A 626 18.60 -12.08 16.03
C TYR A 626 18.82 -12.81 17.35
N PHE A 627 19.89 -12.48 18.06
CA PHE A 627 20.21 -13.00 19.39
C PHE A 627 20.29 -11.84 20.40
N GLY A 628 19.57 -11.95 21.51
CA GLY A 628 19.63 -11.01 22.63
C GLY A 628 20.16 -11.67 23.90
N SER A 629 21.10 -11.01 24.59
CA SER A 629 21.60 -11.42 25.90
C SER A 629 21.36 -10.34 26.96
N PRO A 630 20.24 -10.41 27.70
CA PRO A 630 19.85 -9.34 28.62
C PRO A 630 20.82 -9.13 29.77
N SER A 631 21.37 -10.23 30.31
CA SER A 631 22.35 -10.21 31.41
C SER A 631 23.70 -9.60 31.00
N ALA A 632 24.04 -9.62 29.70
CA ALA A 632 25.25 -9.02 29.16
C ALA A 632 25.03 -7.61 28.57
N GLY A 633 23.79 -7.13 28.48
CA GLY A 633 23.48 -5.83 27.86
C GLY A 633 23.71 -5.78 26.34
N THR A 634 23.81 -6.93 25.66
CA THR A 634 24.26 -7.01 24.26
C THR A 634 23.32 -7.82 23.38
N SER A 635 23.36 -7.54 22.07
CA SER A 635 22.68 -8.31 21.05
C SER A 635 23.46 -8.35 19.74
N SER A 636 23.03 -9.21 18.82
CA SER A 636 23.56 -9.29 17.47
C SER A 636 22.52 -9.80 16.50
N GLY A 637 22.50 -9.26 15.28
CA GLY A 637 21.64 -9.74 14.20
C GLY A 637 22.40 -9.94 12.90
N TYR A 638 21.91 -10.86 12.08
CA TYR A 638 22.30 -11.02 10.68
C TYR A 638 21.06 -11.29 9.83
N GLY A 639 21.14 -10.99 8.54
CA GLY A 639 20.02 -11.21 7.66
C GLY A 639 20.37 -10.97 6.20
N SER A 640 19.47 -11.40 5.34
CA SER A 640 19.55 -11.24 3.89
C SER A 640 18.16 -11.06 3.33
N THR A 641 18.01 -10.12 2.41
CA THR A 641 16.75 -9.82 1.72
C THR A 641 17.03 -9.64 0.25
N GLY A 642 16.23 -10.29 -0.59
CA GLY A 642 16.23 -10.14 -2.04
C GLY A 642 14.87 -9.65 -2.52
N GLN A 643 14.85 -8.82 -3.55
CA GLN A 643 13.63 -8.37 -4.19
C GLN A 643 13.79 -8.36 -5.71
N VAL A 644 12.86 -9.06 -6.38
CA VAL A 644 12.63 -8.94 -7.81
C VAL A 644 11.43 -8.02 -8.00
N PHE A 645 11.54 -7.06 -8.92
CA PHE A 645 10.51 -6.09 -9.26
C PHE A 645 10.43 -5.94 -10.77
N THR A 646 9.23 -5.99 -11.33
CA THR A 646 8.95 -5.78 -12.76
C THR A 646 7.78 -4.80 -12.88
N PHE A 647 7.93 -3.78 -13.72
CA PHE A 647 6.88 -2.85 -14.08
C PHE A 647 6.72 -2.80 -15.61
N GLY A 648 5.47 -2.73 -16.08
CA GLY A 648 5.13 -2.90 -17.49
C GLY A 648 3.83 -2.23 -17.91
N GLY A 649 3.53 -2.36 -19.21
CA GLY A 649 2.28 -1.89 -19.81
C GLY A 649 1.25 -3.01 -20.00
N ALA A 650 -0.03 -2.64 -20.04
CA ALA A 650 -1.15 -3.51 -20.40
C ALA A 650 -1.90 -2.96 -21.62
N ASP A 651 -2.06 -3.77 -22.68
CA ASP A 651 -2.95 -3.46 -23.81
C ASP A 651 -4.43 -3.51 -23.36
N ALA A 652 -5.34 -2.82 -24.06
CA ALA A 652 -6.78 -2.91 -23.83
C ALA A 652 -7.38 -4.29 -24.18
N ASN A 653 -6.66 -5.12 -24.94
CA ASN A 653 -7.14 -6.36 -25.55
C ASN A 653 -6.48 -7.63 -24.98
N SER A 654 -5.70 -7.51 -23.90
CA SER A 654 -4.81 -8.56 -23.40
C SER A 654 -4.89 -8.69 -21.88
N ASP A 655 -5.18 -9.89 -21.36
CA ASP A 655 -5.07 -10.23 -19.93
C ASP A 655 -3.63 -10.63 -19.55
N ALA A 656 -2.61 -10.13 -20.27
CA ALA A 656 -1.20 -10.47 -20.10
C ALA A 656 -0.28 -9.23 -20.10
N VAL A 657 0.91 -9.39 -19.52
CA VAL A 657 1.97 -8.35 -19.51
C VAL A 657 2.61 -8.27 -20.89
N ASP A 658 2.23 -7.27 -21.70
CA ASP A 658 2.68 -7.16 -23.09
C ASP A 658 4.04 -6.44 -23.28
N THR A 659 4.56 -5.73 -22.26
CA THR A 659 5.89 -5.09 -22.34
C THR A 659 6.49 -4.83 -20.96
N GLU A 660 7.74 -5.27 -20.75
CA GLU A 660 8.60 -4.82 -19.65
C GLU A 660 9.07 -3.38 -19.90
N LEU A 661 8.74 -2.47 -18.98
CA LEU A 661 9.21 -1.08 -19.00
C LEU A 661 10.37 -0.85 -18.03
N TYR A 662 10.35 -1.53 -16.89
CA TYR A 662 11.43 -1.51 -15.91
C TYR A 662 11.51 -2.85 -15.18
N TYR A 663 12.73 -3.27 -14.84
CA TYR A 663 13.01 -4.46 -14.03
C TYR A 663 14.18 -4.20 -13.10
N ARG A 664 14.09 -4.68 -11.87
CA ARG A 664 15.20 -4.70 -10.90
C ARG A 664 15.22 -6.01 -10.11
N ASP A 665 16.41 -6.55 -9.88
CA ASP A 665 16.63 -7.78 -9.12
C ASP A 665 17.83 -7.59 -8.20
N VAL A 666 17.52 -7.13 -6.99
CA VAL A 666 18.48 -6.64 -5.99
C VAL A 666 18.52 -7.56 -4.77
N GLN A 667 19.70 -7.81 -4.23
CA GLN A 667 19.92 -8.66 -3.06
C GLN A 667 20.94 -8.06 -2.11
N SER A 668 20.65 -8.17 -0.82
CA SER A 668 21.52 -7.74 0.27
C SER A 668 21.78 -8.84 1.29
N VAL A 669 22.92 -8.75 1.97
CA VAL A 669 23.33 -9.58 3.10
C VAL A 669 24.01 -8.68 4.13
N ASN A 670 23.61 -8.74 5.40
CA ASN A 670 24.15 -7.94 6.51
C ASN A 670 24.30 -6.44 6.18
N SER A 671 23.24 -5.85 5.61
CA SER A 671 23.22 -4.44 5.17
C SER A 671 24.25 -4.05 4.10
N THR A 672 24.82 -5.04 3.39
CA THR A 672 25.66 -4.86 2.20
C THR A 672 24.89 -5.35 0.98
N ILE A 673 24.83 -4.57 -0.10
CA ILE A 673 24.29 -5.06 -1.38
C ILE A 673 25.29 -6.07 -1.96
N VAL A 674 24.82 -7.26 -2.34
CA VAL A 674 25.65 -8.34 -2.93
C VAL A 674 25.37 -8.53 -4.41
N ARG A 675 24.21 -8.08 -4.88
CA ARG A 675 23.83 -8.05 -6.30
C ARG A 675 22.79 -6.96 -6.53
N ASP A 676 22.90 -6.28 -7.65
CA ASP A 676 21.81 -5.49 -8.24
C ASP A 676 21.87 -5.64 -9.77
N VAL A 677 20.71 -5.74 -10.42
CA VAL A 677 20.60 -5.89 -11.88
C VAL A 677 19.36 -5.15 -12.35
N GLU A 678 19.55 -4.13 -13.17
CA GLU A 678 18.49 -3.21 -13.58
C GLU A 678 18.31 -3.20 -15.10
N ARG A 679 17.06 -3.19 -15.57
CA ARG A 679 16.73 -2.95 -16.98
C ARG A 679 15.70 -1.84 -17.15
N LEU A 680 15.86 -1.05 -18.21
CA LEU A 680 14.94 -0.03 -18.67
C LEU A 680 14.53 -0.35 -20.10
N VAL A 681 13.24 -0.63 -20.33
CA VAL A 681 12.68 -1.04 -21.63
C VAL A 681 13.48 -2.22 -22.23
N GLY A 682 13.79 -3.23 -21.40
CA GLY A 682 14.57 -4.41 -21.77
C GLY A 682 16.08 -4.21 -21.94
N VAL A 683 16.60 -2.98 -21.87
CA VAL A 683 18.05 -2.68 -21.95
C VAL A 683 18.65 -2.64 -20.55
N GLU A 684 19.77 -3.33 -20.31
CA GLU A 684 20.48 -3.28 -19.03
C GLU A 684 21.01 -1.86 -18.75
N LEU A 685 20.62 -1.26 -17.61
CA LEU A 685 21.15 0.02 -17.13
C LEU A 685 22.53 -0.16 -16.48
N GLY A 686 22.69 -1.28 -15.80
CA GLY A 686 23.92 -1.72 -15.17
C GLY A 686 23.67 -2.95 -14.29
N SER A 687 24.78 -3.58 -13.89
CA SER A 687 24.77 -4.68 -12.93
C SER A 687 25.90 -4.52 -11.91
N TYR A 688 25.53 -4.60 -10.63
CA TYR A 688 26.46 -4.59 -9.51
C TYR A 688 26.57 -5.99 -8.91
N SER A 689 27.76 -6.37 -8.44
CA SER A 689 27.93 -7.59 -7.65
C SER A 689 29.08 -7.47 -6.66
N PHE A 690 28.90 -8.05 -5.48
CA PHE A 690 29.90 -8.11 -4.41
C PHE A 690 29.92 -9.53 -3.81
N PRO A 691 31.10 -10.17 -3.63
CA PRO A 691 31.16 -11.54 -3.13
C PRO A 691 30.53 -11.68 -1.75
N VAL A 692 29.59 -12.62 -1.59
CA VAL A 692 28.90 -12.87 -0.31
C VAL A 692 29.90 -13.30 0.78
N GLU A 693 30.98 -13.98 0.39
CA GLU A 693 32.07 -14.41 1.27
C GLU A 693 32.95 -13.25 1.76
N ALA A 694 32.87 -12.07 1.12
CA ALA A 694 33.56 -10.85 1.53
C ALA A 694 32.70 -9.93 2.40
N VAL A 695 31.41 -10.25 2.59
CA VAL A 695 30.49 -9.48 3.46
C VAL A 695 30.87 -9.66 4.93
N GLY A 696 30.78 -8.57 5.69
CA GLY A 696 31.07 -8.58 7.13
C GLY A 696 30.14 -9.50 7.93
N SER A 697 30.65 -10.00 9.06
CA SER A 697 29.82 -10.69 10.05
C SER A 697 28.72 -9.76 10.59
N GLY A 698 27.54 -10.33 10.89
CA GLY A 698 26.36 -9.60 11.37
C GLY A 698 26.61 -8.59 12.51
N VAL A 699 25.83 -7.52 12.50
CA VAL A 699 26.01 -6.35 13.35
C VAL A 699 25.78 -6.70 14.82
N LYS A 700 26.77 -6.39 15.67
CA LYS A 700 26.61 -6.38 17.13
C LYS A 700 26.07 -5.03 17.58
N SER A 701 25.06 -5.05 18.44
CA SER A 701 24.45 -3.86 19.04
C SER A 701 24.45 -3.97 20.57
N MET A 702 24.37 -2.82 21.26
CA MET A 702 24.25 -2.78 22.72
C MET A 702 22.84 -2.32 23.11
N GLY A 703 22.33 -2.85 24.22
CA GLY A 703 21.12 -2.37 24.89
C GLY A 703 19.77 -2.93 24.40
N VAL A 704 19.73 -3.82 23.39
CA VAL A 704 18.47 -4.43 22.94
C VAL A 704 18.23 -5.77 23.66
N VAL A 705 17.56 -5.70 24.81
CA VAL A 705 17.60 -6.73 25.88
C VAL A 705 16.26 -7.38 26.24
N SER A 706 15.26 -7.33 25.35
CA SER A 706 14.07 -8.18 25.44
C SER A 706 13.46 -8.35 24.05
N ALA A 707 12.66 -9.40 23.84
CA ALA A 707 11.98 -9.61 22.56
C ALA A 707 11.09 -8.40 22.20
N LYS A 708 10.28 -7.92 23.15
CA LYS A 708 9.46 -6.72 22.95
C LYS A 708 10.29 -5.47 22.62
N ALA A 709 11.49 -5.33 23.18
CA ALA A 709 12.40 -4.24 22.86
C ALA A 709 13.22 -4.44 21.57
N ALA A 710 13.07 -5.60 20.90
CA ALA A 710 13.73 -5.93 19.63
C ALA A 710 12.78 -5.87 18.42
N ILE A 711 11.47 -6.09 18.60
CA ILE A 711 10.45 -6.10 17.52
C ILE A 711 9.23 -5.19 17.78
N GLY A 712 9.28 -4.32 18.80
CA GLY A 712 8.22 -3.35 19.15
C GLY A 712 6.99 -3.96 19.82
N ARG A 713 6.31 -4.86 19.10
CA ARG A 713 5.32 -5.84 19.62
C ARG A 713 5.99 -6.92 20.48
N GLY A 714 5.21 -7.84 21.03
CA GLY A 714 5.73 -9.17 21.37
C GLY A 714 4.98 -9.89 22.48
N LYS A 715 5.19 -11.21 22.52
CA LYS A 715 4.72 -12.13 23.55
C LYS A 715 5.02 -11.60 24.96
N GLY A 716 4.09 -11.83 25.89
CA GLY A 716 4.29 -11.49 27.30
C GLY A 716 5.50 -12.24 27.88
N SER A 717 6.05 -11.76 29.00
CA SER A 717 7.14 -12.48 29.69
C SER A 717 6.72 -13.93 29.95
N PRO A 718 7.40 -14.95 29.38
CA PRO A 718 6.95 -16.34 29.47
C PRO A 718 6.73 -16.77 30.91
N LYS A 719 5.53 -17.28 31.22
CA LYS A 719 5.14 -17.64 32.59
C LYS A 719 5.94 -18.83 33.14
N GLN A 720 6.57 -19.61 32.25
CA GLN A 720 7.58 -20.62 32.57
C GLN A 720 8.75 -20.56 31.58
N SER A 721 9.95 -20.89 32.06
CA SER A 721 11.12 -21.09 31.19
C SER A 721 11.06 -22.49 30.58
N LEU A 722 11.06 -22.58 29.25
CA LEU A 722 11.14 -23.84 28.52
C LEU A 722 12.54 -24.47 28.67
N VAL A 723 12.74 -25.20 29.77
CA VAL A 723 13.89 -26.07 29.94
C VAL A 723 13.63 -27.35 29.14
N GLY A 724 14.27 -27.47 27.97
CA GLY A 724 14.21 -28.67 27.14
C GLY A 724 14.67 -29.92 27.89
N GLY A 725 14.11 -31.07 27.51
CA GLY A 725 14.53 -32.38 28.02
C GLY A 725 15.98 -32.72 27.66
N ALA A 726 16.55 -33.68 28.40
CA ALA A 726 17.95 -34.11 28.30
C ALA A 726 18.25 -35.01 27.08
#